data_AF-A0A2V9KWP8-F1
#
_entry.id   AF-A0A2V9KWP8-F1
#
_cell.length_a   1.000
_cell.length_b   1.000
_cell.length_c   1.000
_cell.angle_alpha   90.00
_cell.angle_beta   90.00
_cell.angle_gamma   90.00
#
_symmetry.space_group_name_H-M   'P 1'
#
loop_
_entity.id
_entity.type
_entity.pdbx_description
1 polymer ?
#
loop_
_entity_poly.entity_id
_entity_poly.type
_entity_poly.pdbx_seq_one_letter_code
_entity_poly.pdbx_strand_id
1 'polypeptide(L)'
;MSPRESTEEDFVTRRMGTFAMAAVVGALLYPGWSVPRPAKKVSPAFLEAPAGNRPVEIHEDGETVLPNGRLITPAGRQVKVAPHPYGLALSPDGQTLVTVNSGTNPFSISIITDLASDHPKVKQIPEDPKSADADPKSVFLGVAIAPDNRTAYVSEGDNGVVGMFDLVSGKRTGAISLDGNFHGRAYKDSLAGELKLSPDGKWLYVLDLAHFRLMVIETTGRQIVASLPVGRLPFALALSPEGDRAFVCNIGMFEYSLIPGYDPKHPRETALDFPAFGFPSPEAENGTTIGDRNIPGLGDPNVVESNSLWVIDLTHPASPTVLAKVRTGIPIGPESVGGSSPGGVVAGSHRVYVSNSSQDSITVLNAHTNKVEKTVMLEPGAALRGLRGVIPFGLALSPDESRLFIACAGINAVGVVDAASAKILGYIPTAWFPARVAVGPVGAPLYISNAKGFGAGPNGGPNFHGESGVTYVGEITHGVVSGIKLPVEMIKDGKGKQPPPALSRSAGVDEKWLRVYTEQVLRNNGFVSAPGNVGRREVSSPVPAPGMPSSKIHHVVFIVKENRTFDQVFGDLGDLNGEHVEADPSLAFFGMDAMAENGDTHEKVEHAHVTPNEHALARRFAISDNYYVDSDVSVDGHHWLQGNYPNELVEAGWPASYGHELHPNLVPDAPGRMEIGGASPHPEEYNQAGTLWDHLARHQISFRNYGEGYDLPGDGQDEAYEPTGTRQAMNVPMPKVLFDNTSRAYPMFNTRISDQYRLTQFTNEFNARFIAGGQPFPQFVFIWLPNDHTDEPRPADGYPFRASFVADNDLALGKLIELFSHSPFWRDTAIFVTEDDAQDGLDHVDAHRSLLLAISPWARGGVSHVHTSMASILTFPTCSPTSPTSRLTRRSVPIPASSIRRRCASREWSSTPGLSSPLTIPPPSANITGKGWNTTEQELSVFSHQLSAR
;
A
#
# COMPACT_ATOMS: atom_id res chain seq x y z
N MET A 1 1.99 -48.52 -29.59
CA MET A 1 0.65 -49.12 -29.65
C MET A 1 0.28 -49.55 -28.24
N SER A 2 -0.78 -48.98 -27.65
CA SER A 2 -1.63 -49.72 -26.69
C SER A 2 -2.67 -50.52 -27.52
N PRO A 3 -3.47 -51.46 -26.98
CA PRO A 3 -4.50 -51.26 -25.91
C PRO A 3 -4.56 -52.46 -24.91
N ARG A 4 -5.49 -52.65 -23.95
CA ARG A 4 -6.49 -51.85 -23.21
C ARG A 4 -6.89 -52.61 -21.91
N GLU A 5 -7.17 -51.83 -20.85
CA GLU A 5 -8.36 -51.83 -19.96
C GLU A 5 -9.20 -53.09 -19.69
N SER A 6 -9.62 -53.23 -18.42
CA SER A 6 -10.81 -53.99 -17.96
C SER A 6 -11.40 -53.40 -16.66
N THR A 7 -12.67 -53.74 -16.39
CA THR A 7 -13.53 -53.30 -15.26
C THR A 7 -13.53 -54.34 -14.10
N GLU A 8 -14.37 -54.34 -13.04
CA GLU A 8 -15.64 -53.66 -12.70
C GLU A 8 -15.89 -53.56 -11.16
N GLU A 9 -16.92 -52.77 -10.79
CA GLU A 9 -17.73 -52.62 -9.54
C GLU A 9 -17.52 -53.43 -8.21
N ASP A 10 -17.45 -52.64 -7.12
CA ASP A 10 -18.14 -52.71 -5.79
C ASP A 10 -18.41 -54.01 -4.97
N PHE A 11 -18.00 -54.00 -3.67
CA PHE A 11 -18.74 -54.64 -2.56
C PHE A 11 -18.39 -54.15 -1.11
N VAL A 12 -19.26 -53.31 -0.53
CA VAL A 12 -19.81 -53.26 0.85
C VAL A 12 -19.00 -53.72 2.12
N THR A 13 -18.62 -52.74 2.96
CA THR A 13 -18.46 -52.67 4.45
C THR A 13 -17.41 -53.46 5.31
N ARG A 14 -16.60 -52.63 6.02
CA ARG A 14 -16.20 -52.64 7.46
C ARG A 14 -15.28 -53.73 8.11
N ARG A 15 -14.08 -53.22 8.44
CA ARG A 15 -13.35 -53.23 9.76
C ARG A 15 -12.23 -54.25 10.07
N MET A 16 -11.03 -53.65 10.22
CA MET A 16 -9.99 -53.84 11.26
C MET A 16 -9.00 -55.01 11.16
N GLY A 17 -7.71 -54.67 11.32
CA GLY A 17 -6.53 -55.53 11.14
C GLY A 17 -5.98 -55.40 9.70
N THR A 18 -4.73 -55.02 9.42
CA THR A 18 -3.53 -54.94 10.27
C THR A 18 -2.54 -53.94 9.67
N PHE A 19 -2.25 -52.81 10.34
CA PHE A 19 -1.23 -51.84 9.91
C PHE A 19 -0.20 -51.59 11.03
N ALA A 20 0.67 -52.57 11.24
CA ALA A 20 1.73 -52.53 12.24
C ALA A 20 3.00 -53.29 11.82
N MET A 21 3.33 -53.30 10.51
CA MET A 21 4.58 -53.92 10.02
C MET A 21 5.09 -53.36 8.68
N ALA A 22 5.22 -52.03 8.58
CA ALA A 22 5.81 -51.37 7.39
C ALA A 22 6.82 -50.24 7.72
N ALA A 23 7.02 -49.89 9.00
CA ALA A 23 7.80 -48.72 9.42
C ALA A 23 9.27 -49.01 9.80
N VAL A 24 9.76 -50.26 9.63
CA VAL A 24 11.06 -50.69 10.20
C VAL A 24 12.15 -50.93 9.14
N VAL A 25 11.81 -51.03 7.85
CA VAL A 25 12.78 -51.35 6.78
C VAL A 25 13.41 -50.11 6.12
N GLY A 26 12.79 -48.92 6.24
CA GLY A 26 13.30 -47.68 5.65
C GLY A 26 14.50 -47.02 6.36
N ALA A 27 14.90 -47.52 7.55
CA ALA A 27 15.82 -46.81 8.45
C ALA A 27 17.31 -47.19 8.31
N LEU A 28 17.70 -48.00 7.32
CA LEU A 28 19.05 -48.59 7.24
C LEU A 28 19.85 -48.28 5.96
N LEU A 29 19.39 -47.38 5.08
CA LEU A 29 20.07 -47.09 3.80
C LEU A 29 20.37 -45.60 3.49
N TYR A 30 20.03 -44.65 4.37
CA TYR A 30 20.34 -43.22 4.18
C TYR A 30 20.79 -42.51 5.48
N PRO A 31 22.09 -42.35 5.74
CA PRO A 31 22.59 -41.49 6.80
C PRO A 31 22.70 -40.04 6.30
N GLY A 32 21.62 -39.25 6.42
CA GLY A 32 21.66 -37.85 5.92
C GLY A 32 20.46 -36.94 6.21
N TRP A 33 19.27 -37.47 6.49
CA TRP A 33 18.11 -36.64 6.81
C TRP A 33 17.78 -36.63 8.30
N SER A 34 18.12 -35.52 8.95
CA SER A 34 17.51 -35.13 10.22
C SER A 34 16.04 -34.79 9.98
N VAL A 35 15.14 -35.74 10.27
CA VAL A 35 13.69 -35.47 10.36
C VAL A 35 13.51 -34.29 11.32
N PRO A 36 12.82 -33.21 10.92
CA PRO A 36 12.54 -32.09 11.82
C PRO A 36 11.84 -32.63 13.06
N ARG A 37 12.39 -32.36 14.25
CA ARG A 37 11.67 -32.63 15.49
C ARG A 37 10.32 -31.92 15.38
N PRO A 38 9.19 -32.58 15.70
CA PRO A 38 7.89 -31.91 15.70
C PRO A 38 8.02 -30.67 16.58
N ALA A 39 7.71 -29.51 16.01
CA ALA A 39 7.83 -28.25 16.72
C ALA A 39 7.11 -28.38 18.06
N LYS A 40 7.77 -27.98 19.16
CA LYS A 40 7.10 -27.84 20.45
C LYS A 40 5.82 -27.06 20.20
N LYS A 41 4.67 -27.55 20.66
CA LYS A 41 3.39 -26.82 20.58
C LYS A 41 3.60 -25.45 21.22
N VAL A 42 3.80 -24.43 20.40
CA VAL A 42 3.79 -23.05 20.82
C VAL A 42 2.33 -22.76 21.17
N SER A 43 2.06 -22.32 22.40
CA SER A 43 0.77 -21.72 22.72
C SER A 43 0.55 -20.54 21.77
N PRO A 44 -0.63 -20.39 21.14
CA PRO A 44 -0.85 -19.24 20.27
C PRO A 44 -0.58 -17.96 21.07
N ALA A 45 0.39 -17.18 20.61
CA ALA A 45 0.63 -15.85 21.13
C ALA A 45 -0.52 -14.97 20.68
N PHE A 46 -1.20 -14.32 21.62
CA PHE A 46 -2.16 -13.27 21.31
C PHE A 46 -1.38 -11.99 21.05
N LEU A 47 -1.57 -11.43 19.86
CA LEU A 47 -0.97 -10.18 19.39
C LEU A 47 -2.11 -9.20 19.11
N GLU A 48 -1.98 -7.97 19.57
CA GLU A 48 -3.01 -6.92 19.49
C GLU A 48 -2.34 -5.55 19.30
N ALA A 49 -3.07 -4.58 18.76
CA ALA A 49 -2.56 -3.23 18.57
C ALA A 49 -2.28 -2.56 19.94
N PRO A 50 -1.05 -2.11 20.22
CA PRO A 50 -0.65 -1.60 21.53
C PRO A 50 -1.26 -0.24 21.93
N ALA A 51 -2.01 0.44 21.05
CA ALA A 51 -2.83 1.59 21.39
C ALA A 51 -3.95 1.26 22.40
N GLY A 52 -4.56 0.09 22.29
CA GLY A 52 -5.71 -0.32 23.12
C GLY A 52 -6.96 0.49 22.80
N ASN A 53 -7.29 1.45 23.68
CA ASN A 53 -8.40 2.39 23.49
C ASN A 53 -7.91 3.83 23.27
N ARG A 54 -6.60 4.07 23.15
CA ARG A 54 -6.07 5.41 22.91
C ARG A 54 -6.36 5.82 21.45
N PRO A 55 -6.78 7.07 21.19
CA PRO A 55 -6.81 7.59 19.83
C PRO A 55 -5.40 7.70 19.26
N VAL A 56 -5.29 8.02 17.98
CA VAL A 56 -4.08 8.58 17.38
C VAL A 56 -3.69 9.85 18.16
N GLU A 57 -2.41 9.98 18.47
CA GLU A 57 -1.88 11.09 19.26
C GLU A 57 -0.38 11.24 18.97
N ILE A 58 0.05 12.43 18.52
CA ILE A 58 1.43 12.71 18.11
C ILE A 58 2.23 13.34 19.24
N HIS A 59 3.31 12.66 19.65
CA HIS A 59 4.29 13.13 20.64
C HIS A 59 5.71 12.95 20.10
N GLU A 60 6.24 13.95 19.38
CA GLU A 60 7.56 13.86 18.73
C GLU A 60 8.72 13.55 19.70
N ASP A 61 8.63 14.07 20.94
CA ASP A 61 9.60 13.83 22.03
C ASP A 61 9.24 12.62 22.92
N GLY A 62 8.21 11.83 22.55
CA GLY A 62 7.58 10.83 23.43
C GLY A 62 7.19 9.53 22.75
N GLU A 63 5.93 9.11 22.99
CA GLU A 63 5.31 7.93 22.38
C GLU A 63 4.13 8.38 21.53
N THR A 64 4.27 8.28 20.21
CA THR A 64 3.16 8.53 19.27
C THR A 64 2.37 7.26 19.04
N VAL A 65 1.03 7.38 19.01
CA VAL A 65 0.11 6.35 18.52
C VAL A 65 -0.17 6.60 17.03
N LEU A 66 0.01 5.59 16.18
CA LEU A 66 -0.26 5.66 14.73
C LEU A 66 -1.70 5.20 14.38
N PRO A 67 -2.24 5.54 13.20
CA PRO A 67 -3.56 5.10 12.71
C PRO A 67 -3.81 3.58 12.75
N ASN A 68 -2.74 2.79 12.59
CA ASN A 68 -2.80 1.32 12.66
C ASN A 68 -2.68 0.76 14.11
N GLY A 69 -2.80 1.62 15.12
CA GLY A 69 -2.74 1.31 16.54
C GLY A 69 -1.38 0.85 17.06
N ARG A 70 -0.32 0.98 16.25
CA ARG A 70 1.07 0.76 16.68
C ARG A 70 1.63 2.01 17.33
N LEU A 71 2.74 1.84 18.04
CA LEU A 71 3.47 2.92 18.70
C LEU A 71 4.78 3.18 17.98
N ILE A 72 5.19 4.44 17.91
CA ILE A 72 6.58 4.79 17.59
C ILE A 72 7.20 5.56 18.76
N THR A 73 8.44 5.18 19.05
CA THR A 73 9.31 5.79 20.07
C THR A 73 10.72 5.78 19.47
N PRO A 74 11.00 6.65 18.49
CA PRO A 74 12.18 6.53 17.64
C PRO A 74 13.48 6.64 18.45
N ALA A 75 14.48 5.81 18.14
CA ALA A 75 15.80 5.97 18.74
C ALA A 75 16.55 7.14 18.09
N GLY A 76 17.48 7.74 18.85
CA GLY A 76 18.27 8.88 18.39
C GLY A 76 17.46 10.18 18.29
N ARG A 77 18.04 11.18 17.63
CA ARG A 77 17.37 12.46 17.37
C ARG A 77 16.59 12.38 16.06
N GLN A 78 15.39 12.95 16.02
CA GLN A 78 14.62 13.13 14.79
C GLN A 78 14.83 14.55 14.23
N VAL A 79 14.87 14.68 12.91
CA VAL A 79 14.98 15.97 12.20
C VAL A 79 13.86 16.02 11.17
N LYS A 80 12.86 16.89 11.39
CA LYS A 80 11.74 17.08 10.47
C LYS A 80 12.23 17.58 9.10
N VAL A 81 11.68 17.01 8.04
CA VAL A 81 11.90 17.39 6.62
C VAL A 81 10.52 17.46 5.93
N ALA A 82 10.49 17.78 4.64
CA ALA A 82 9.23 17.74 3.87
C ALA A 82 8.64 16.31 3.82
N PRO A 83 7.36 16.13 3.45
CA PRO A 83 6.71 14.83 3.33
C PRO A 83 7.50 13.82 2.48
N HIS A 84 7.43 12.54 2.85
CA HIS A 84 7.87 11.41 2.02
C HIS A 84 9.35 11.43 1.53
N PRO A 85 10.35 11.52 2.42
CA PRO A 85 11.79 11.44 2.10
C PRO A 85 12.25 10.02 1.69
N TYR A 86 11.94 9.58 0.47
CA TYR A 86 12.31 8.25 -0.04
C TYR A 86 13.75 8.13 -0.55
N GLY A 87 14.45 9.23 -0.85
CA GLY A 87 15.88 9.23 -1.17
C GLY A 87 16.75 9.75 -0.03
N LEU A 88 18.00 9.28 0.04
CA LEU A 88 18.97 9.67 1.07
C LEU A 88 20.42 9.54 0.56
N ALA A 89 21.22 10.60 0.68
CA ALA A 89 22.67 10.58 0.42
C ALA A 89 23.45 11.35 1.49
N LEU A 90 24.51 10.74 2.02
CA LEU A 90 25.49 11.37 2.92
C LEU A 90 26.72 11.82 2.11
N SER A 91 27.27 12.99 2.42
CA SER A 91 28.48 13.51 1.79
C SER A 91 29.70 12.63 2.13
N PRO A 92 30.70 12.53 1.24
CA PRO A 92 31.93 11.78 1.50
C PRO A 92 32.71 12.17 2.78
N ASP A 93 32.58 13.42 3.26
CA ASP A 93 33.13 13.88 4.54
C ASP A 93 32.25 13.61 5.77
N GLY A 94 31.02 13.14 5.56
CA GLY A 94 30.04 12.84 6.61
C GLY A 94 29.37 14.04 7.28
N GLN A 95 29.49 15.25 6.71
CA GLN A 95 28.98 16.50 7.32
C GLN A 95 27.65 16.99 6.78
N THR A 96 27.28 16.60 5.56
CA THR A 96 26.05 17.03 4.87
C THR A 96 25.24 15.81 4.43
N LEU A 97 23.94 15.83 4.70
CA LEU A 97 23.00 14.77 4.32
C LEU A 97 21.91 15.40 3.46
N VAL A 98 21.48 14.73 2.40
CA VAL A 98 20.42 15.21 1.51
C VAL A 98 19.33 14.14 1.41
N THR A 99 18.08 14.53 1.61
CA THR A 99 16.91 13.70 1.29
C THR A 99 16.26 14.13 -0.03
N VAL A 100 15.60 13.18 -0.69
CA VAL A 100 14.67 13.43 -1.80
C VAL A 100 13.27 13.20 -1.27
N ASN A 101 12.49 14.27 -1.23
CA ASN A 101 11.15 14.32 -0.68
C ASN A 101 10.18 14.29 -1.86
N SER A 102 9.74 13.09 -2.23
CA SER A 102 8.83 12.84 -3.36
C SER A 102 7.43 12.56 -2.83
N GLY A 103 6.94 13.47 -1.97
CA GLY A 103 5.56 13.50 -1.47
C GLY A 103 4.63 14.14 -2.48
N THR A 104 3.40 14.45 -2.06
CA THR A 104 2.43 15.15 -2.93
C THR A 104 2.80 16.61 -3.13
N ASN A 105 3.13 17.32 -2.04
CA ASN A 105 3.61 18.70 -2.07
C ASN A 105 4.28 19.02 -0.71
N PRO A 106 5.45 19.67 -0.67
CA PRO A 106 6.31 20.06 -1.79
C PRO A 106 7.31 18.98 -2.22
N PHE A 107 7.36 18.71 -3.52
CA PHE A 107 8.52 18.07 -4.14
C PHE A 107 9.76 18.89 -3.85
N SER A 108 10.74 18.27 -3.20
CA SER A 108 11.89 19.03 -2.70
C SER A 108 13.08 18.14 -2.34
N ILE A 109 14.24 18.75 -2.22
CA ILE A 109 15.35 18.17 -1.45
C ILE A 109 15.51 18.92 -0.14
N SER A 110 15.77 18.19 0.95
CA SER A 110 16.19 18.79 2.22
C SER A 110 17.67 18.52 2.46
N ILE A 111 18.47 19.59 2.49
CA ILE A 111 19.89 19.58 2.85
C ILE A 111 19.99 19.74 4.37
N ILE A 112 20.56 18.76 5.04
CA ILE A 112 20.78 18.75 6.49
C ILE A 112 22.29 18.88 6.75
N THR A 113 22.66 19.90 7.52
CA THR A 113 24.06 20.22 7.88
C THR A 113 24.22 20.31 9.41
N ASP A 114 25.46 20.45 9.87
CA ASP A 114 25.81 20.41 11.30
C ASP A 114 25.32 19.11 11.99
N LEU A 115 25.40 17.97 11.29
CA LEU A 115 24.81 16.70 11.73
C LEU A 115 25.26 16.23 13.12
N ALA A 116 26.46 16.62 13.55
CA ALA A 116 27.04 16.33 14.87
C ALA A 116 26.67 17.32 15.99
N SER A 117 26.06 18.47 15.66
CA SER A 117 25.41 19.39 16.62
C SER A 117 24.30 18.65 17.39
N ASP A 118 23.73 19.25 18.43
CA ASP A 118 22.45 18.79 18.98
C ASP A 118 21.26 19.29 18.13
N HIS A 119 21.41 20.45 17.47
CA HIS A 119 20.46 21.05 16.53
C HIS A 119 21.07 21.13 15.13
N PRO A 120 20.78 20.19 14.22
CA PRO A 120 21.15 20.28 12.81
C PRO A 120 20.36 21.37 12.10
N LYS A 121 20.90 21.89 11.01
CA LYS A 121 20.20 22.87 10.17
C LYS A 121 19.63 22.19 8.95
N VAL A 122 18.34 22.42 8.69
CA VAL A 122 17.67 21.97 7.47
C VAL A 122 17.51 23.16 6.53
N LYS A 123 17.89 22.99 5.26
CA LYS A 123 17.53 23.87 4.15
C LYS A 123 16.73 23.08 3.14
N GLN A 124 15.51 23.53 2.83
CA GLN A 124 14.70 22.99 1.76
C GLN A 124 15.01 23.70 0.43
N ILE A 125 14.94 22.96 -0.68
CA ILE A 125 15.01 23.47 -2.05
C ILE A 125 13.88 22.80 -2.83
N PRO A 126 12.97 23.55 -3.48
CA PRO A 126 12.88 25.01 -3.48
C PRO A 126 12.60 25.63 -2.09
N GLU A 127 13.06 26.86 -1.88
CA GLU A 127 12.81 27.61 -0.62
C GLU A 127 11.35 28.08 -0.50
N ASP A 128 10.73 28.39 -1.64
CA ASP A 128 9.28 28.60 -1.80
C ASP A 128 8.76 27.64 -2.88
N PRO A 129 8.23 26.47 -2.49
CA PRO A 129 7.69 25.49 -3.44
C PRO A 129 6.40 25.92 -4.13
N LYS A 130 5.69 26.92 -3.60
CA LYS A 130 4.43 27.43 -4.20
C LYS A 130 4.69 28.51 -5.25
N SER A 131 5.96 28.91 -5.44
CA SER A 131 6.39 29.81 -6.50
C SER A 131 6.31 29.15 -7.88
N ALA A 132 5.89 29.92 -8.90
CA ALA A 132 5.96 29.48 -10.30
C ALA A 132 7.41 29.23 -10.79
N ASP A 133 8.40 29.82 -10.11
CA ASP A 133 9.84 29.63 -10.33
C ASP A 133 10.45 28.52 -9.44
N ALA A 134 9.62 27.66 -8.82
CA ALA A 134 10.07 26.53 -8.02
C ALA A 134 10.98 25.58 -8.83
N ASP A 135 12.15 25.26 -8.26
CA ASP A 135 13.18 24.44 -8.88
C ASP A 135 13.93 23.59 -7.82
N PRO A 136 13.93 22.25 -7.90
CA PRO A 136 13.25 21.42 -8.91
C PRO A 136 11.72 21.46 -8.76
N LYS A 137 10.99 21.11 -9.83
CA LYS A 137 9.53 20.95 -9.81
C LYS A 137 9.08 19.59 -9.28
N SER A 138 9.81 18.54 -9.68
CA SER A 138 9.63 17.16 -9.25
C SER A 138 10.96 16.57 -8.82
N VAL A 139 10.90 15.57 -7.95
CA VAL A 139 12.04 14.74 -7.55
C VAL A 139 11.57 13.32 -7.27
N PHE A 140 12.40 12.31 -7.56
CA PHE A 140 12.01 10.90 -7.39
C PHE A 140 13.20 9.99 -7.05
N LEU A 141 13.21 9.44 -5.83
CA LEU A 141 14.15 8.45 -5.26
C LEU A 141 15.66 8.79 -5.23
N GLY A 142 16.25 9.19 -6.36
CA GLY A 142 17.68 9.21 -6.59
C GLY A 142 18.38 10.50 -6.16
N VAL A 143 19.40 10.39 -5.31
CA VAL A 143 20.34 11.48 -5.00
C VAL A 143 21.75 10.96 -4.75
N ALA A 144 22.75 11.73 -5.19
CA ALA A 144 24.16 11.48 -4.94
C ALA A 144 24.94 12.79 -4.74
N ILE A 145 25.93 12.79 -3.85
CA ILE A 145 26.80 13.94 -3.54
C ILE A 145 28.20 13.65 -4.07
N ALA A 146 28.80 14.62 -4.76
CA ALA A 146 30.12 14.46 -5.37
C ALA A 146 31.28 14.51 -4.35
N PRO A 147 32.48 14.02 -4.71
CA PRO A 147 33.68 14.08 -3.86
C PRO A 147 34.11 15.48 -3.41
N ASP A 148 33.57 16.54 -4.00
CA ASP A 148 33.76 17.93 -3.59
C ASP A 148 32.92 18.32 -2.34
N ASN A 149 32.02 17.44 -1.88
CA ASN A 149 31.04 17.66 -0.81
C ASN A 149 30.09 18.85 -1.05
N ARG A 150 29.96 19.29 -2.31
CA ARG A 150 29.31 20.54 -2.71
C ARG A 150 28.33 20.37 -3.87
N THR A 151 28.62 19.50 -4.83
CA THR A 151 27.72 19.24 -5.96
C THR A 151 26.82 18.05 -5.65
N ALA A 152 25.50 18.22 -5.74
CA ALA A 152 24.54 17.13 -5.69
C ALA A 152 23.92 16.87 -7.07
N TYR A 153 23.73 15.59 -7.38
CA TYR A 153 22.92 15.10 -8.50
C TYR A 153 21.60 14.58 -7.94
N VAL A 154 20.49 15.01 -8.52
CA VAL A 154 19.14 14.71 -8.06
C VAL A 154 18.33 14.21 -9.24
N SER A 155 17.62 13.10 -9.06
CA SER A 155 16.64 12.64 -10.04
C SER A 155 15.38 13.48 -9.94
N GLU A 156 14.95 14.06 -11.05
CA GLU A 156 13.74 14.89 -11.15
C GLU A 156 12.50 14.07 -11.59
N GLY A 157 12.59 12.75 -11.58
CA GLY A 157 11.44 11.88 -11.84
C GLY A 157 10.86 12.04 -13.25
N ASP A 158 9.61 12.49 -13.29
CA ASP A 158 8.71 12.43 -14.44
C ASP A 158 9.18 13.20 -15.67
N ASN A 159 9.99 14.25 -15.49
CA ASN A 159 10.55 15.01 -16.60
C ASN A 159 11.76 14.33 -17.28
N GLY A 160 12.23 13.19 -16.74
CA GLY A 160 13.36 12.44 -17.27
C GLY A 160 14.71 13.18 -17.14
N VAL A 161 14.86 14.09 -16.18
CA VAL A 161 16.07 14.92 -15.97
C VAL A 161 16.82 14.51 -14.70
N VAL A 162 18.15 14.63 -14.76
CA VAL A 162 19.01 14.73 -13.58
C VAL A 162 19.40 16.18 -13.36
N GLY A 163 18.94 16.76 -12.26
CA GLY A 163 19.29 18.09 -11.80
C GLY A 163 20.63 18.10 -11.08
N MET A 164 21.38 19.21 -11.23
CA MET A 164 22.64 19.42 -10.53
C MET A 164 22.51 20.64 -9.62
N PHE A 165 22.75 20.49 -8.32
CA PHE A 165 22.56 21.54 -7.32
C PHE A 165 23.83 21.81 -6.51
N ASP A 166 24.08 23.09 -6.21
CA ASP A 166 25.15 23.54 -5.32
C ASP A 166 24.64 23.54 -3.87
N LEU A 167 25.15 22.63 -3.03
CA LEU A 167 24.64 22.39 -1.67
C LEU A 167 24.85 23.56 -0.69
N VAL A 168 25.70 24.54 -1.03
CA VAL A 168 25.98 25.70 -0.17
C VAL A 168 25.00 26.85 -0.44
N SER A 169 24.77 27.16 -1.72
CA SER A 169 23.82 28.21 -2.13
C SER A 169 22.40 27.69 -2.31
N GLY A 170 22.23 26.40 -2.57
CA GLY A 170 20.97 25.74 -2.93
C GLY A 170 20.54 25.97 -4.38
N LYS A 171 21.41 26.49 -5.25
CA LYS A 171 21.05 26.83 -6.63
C LYS A 171 21.33 25.69 -7.60
N ARG A 172 20.47 25.53 -8.61
CA ARG A 172 20.76 24.70 -9.79
C ARG A 172 22.00 25.22 -10.53
N THR A 173 22.86 24.28 -10.93
CA THR A 173 24.11 24.49 -11.69
C THR A 173 24.14 23.72 -13.02
N GLY A 174 23.10 22.93 -13.29
CA GLY A 174 22.99 22.09 -14.47
C GLY A 174 21.72 21.23 -14.48
N ALA A 175 21.50 20.62 -15.63
CA ALA A 175 20.46 19.63 -15.91
C ALA A 175 20.99 18.69 -17.00
N ILE A 176 20.63 17.41 -16.95
CA ILE A 176 20.94 16.41 -17.99
C ILE A 176 19.67 15.60 -18.24
N SER A 177 19.07 15.73 -19.42
CA SER A 177 17.94 14.89 -19.82
C SER A 177 18.42 13.50 -20.24
N LEU A 178 17.66 12.47 -19.88
CA LEU A 178 17.88 11.08 -20.29
C LEU A 178 17.30 10.78 -21.70
N ASP A 179 16.45 11.67 -22.21
CA ASP A 179 15.90 11.59 -23.57
C ASP A 179 17.00 11.84 -24.63
N GLY A 180 16.83 11.24 -25.81
CA GLY A 180 17.77 11.40 -26.91
C GLY A 180 17.91 10.17 -27.80
N ASN A 181 18.87 10.25 -28.72
CA ASN A 181 19.13 9.19 -29.70
C ASN A 181 20.32 8.33 -29.27
N PHE A 182 20.06 7.08 -28.87
CA PHE A 182 21.09 6.14 -28.42
C PHE A 182 21.03 4.86 -29.26
N HIS A 183 22.18 4.44 -29.81
CA HIS A 183 22.31 3.27 -30.69
C HIS A 183 21.31 3.22 -31.87
N GLY A 184 20.87 4.39 -32.35
CA GLY A 184 19.91 4.51 -33.46
C GLY A 184 18.43 4.46 -33.06
N ARG A 185 18.09 4.26 -31.78
CA ARG A 185 16.74 4.41 -31.23
C ARG A 185 16.60 5.79 -30.59
N ALA A 186 15.49 6.47 -30.87
CA ALA A 186 15.05 7.64 -30.13
C ALA A 186 14.35 7.20 -28.84
N TYR A 187 14.69 7.84 -27.72
CA TYR A 187 14.05 7.69 -26.42
C TYR A 187 13.44 9.03 -26.03
N LYS A 188 12.22 8.99 -25.52
CA LYS A 188 11.40 10.15 -25.13
C LYS A 188 10.58 9.79 -23.92
N ASP A 189 10.23 10.78 -23.11
CA ASP A 189 9.39 10.54 -21.94
C ASP A 189 10.11 9.59 -20.96
N SER A 190 11.43 9.75 -20.80
CA SER A 190 12.21 9.00 -19.79
C SER A 190 11.65 9.27 -18.38
N LEU A 191 11.83 8.32 -17.46
CA LEU A 191 11.47 8.48 -16.04
C LEU A 191 12.73 8.27 -15.20
N ALA A 192 13.29 9.35 -14.68
CA ALA A 192 14.54 9.29 -13.94
C ALA A 192 14.30 8.67 -12.54
N GLY A 193 15.09 7.66 -12.19
CA GLY A 193 14.96 6.93 -10.93
C GLY A 193 16.17 7.05 -10.02
N GLU A 194 16.52 5.94 -9.38
CA GLU A 194 17.72 5.84 -8.56
C GLU A 194 19.00 6.17 -9.35
N LEU A 195 19.93 6.87 -8.70
CA LEU A 195 21.23 7.22 -9.27
C LEU A 195 22.37 7.00 -8.28
N LYS A 196 23.56 6.68 -8.81
CA LYS A 196 24.79 6.49 -8.02
C LYS A 196 25.99 7.07 -8.76
N LEU A 197 26.87 7.73 -8.01
CA LEU A 197 28.11 8.31 -8.51
C LEU A 197 29.28 7.36 -8.25
N SER A 198 30.21 7.26 -9.20
CA SER A 198 31.47 6.53 -9.01
C SER A 198 32.30 7.11 -7.86
N PRO A 199 33.12 6.30 -7.16
CA PRO A 199 33.94 6.78 -6.04
C PRO A 199 34.88 7.94 -6.38
N ASP A 200 35.31 8.04 -7.65
CA ASP A 200 36.16 9.13 -8.16
C ASP A 200 35.39 10.34 -8.69
N GLY A 201 34.05 10.30 -8.67
CA GLY A 201 33.16 11.37 -9.11
C GLY A 201 33.04 11.57 -10.62
N LYS A 202 33.73 10.80 -11.47
CA LYS A 202 33.77 11.01 -12.93
C LYS A 202 32.56 10.46 -13.67
N TRP A 203 31.87 9.47 -13.10
CA TRP A 203 30.78 8.77 -13.75
C TRP A 203 29.54 8.78 -12.86
N LEU A 204 28.42 9.20 -13.42
CA LEU A 204 27.10 9.09 -12.82
C LEU A 204 26.32 8.00 -13.55
N TYR A 205 25.73 7.09 -12.77
CA TYR A 205 24.92 5.98 -13.23
C TYR A 205 23.47 6.25 -12.82
N VAL A 206 22.55 6.18 -13.77
CA VAL A 206 21.13 6.58 -13.57
C VAL A 206 20.23 5.51 -14.15
N LEU A 207 19.19 5.12 -13.41
CA LEU A 207 18.14 4.26 -13.94
C LEU A 207 17.09 5.12 -14.66
N ASP A 208 16.74 4.71 -15.87
CA ASP A 208 15.54 5.18 -16.56
C ASP A 208 14.49 4.07 -16.50
N LEU A 209 13.46 4.31 -15.68
CA LEU A 209 12.39 3.36 -15.40
C LEU A 209 11.50 3.16 -16.63
N ALA A 210 11.21 4.23 -17.36
CA ALA A 210 10.29 4.20 -18.51
C ALA A 210 10.77 3.26 -19.62
N HIS A 211 12.09 3.19 -19.83
CA HIS A 211 12.71 2.45 -20.93
C HIS A 211 13.57 1.26 -20.52
N PHE A 212 13.52 0.85 -19.24
CA PHE A 212 14.25 -0.28 -18.68
C PHE A 212 15.76 -0.26 -19.02
N ARG A 213 16.43 0.86 -18.72
CA ARG A 213 17.85 1.05 -19.08
C ARG A 213 18.68 1.73 -17.99
N LEU A 214 19.95 1.33 -17.93
CA LEU A 214 21.02 1.99 -17.18
C LEU A 214 21.72 3.01 -18.10
N MET A 215 21.74 4.27 -17.67
CA MET A 215 22.39 5.38 -18.35
C MET A 215 23.72 5.68 -17.67
N VAL A 216 24.78 5.92 -18.47
CA VAL A 216 26.11 6.29 -17.97
C VAL A 216 26.46 7.70 -18.45
N ILE A 217 26.73 8.59 -17.50
CA ILE A 217 27.01 10.01 -17.71
C ILE A 217 28.44 10.34 -17.26
N GLU A 218 29.22 10.98 -18.11
CA GLU A 218 30.50 11.60 -17.75
C GLU A 218 30.23 12.96 -17.12
N THR A 219 30.70 13.19 -15.89
CA THR A 219 30.25 14.33 -15.06
C THR A 219 30.87 15.68 -15.41
N THR A 220 32.07 15.71 -15.99
CA THR A 220 32.80 16.96 -16.29
C THR A 220 32.24 17.63 -17.55
N GLY A 221 32.09 16.86 -18.63
CA GLY A 221 31.49 17.26 -19.90
C GLY A 221 29.96 17.11 -19.93
N ARG A 222 29.36 16.48 -18.90
CA ARG A 222 27.91 16.29 -18.74
C ARG A 222 27.28 15.55 -19.93
N GLN A 223 27.97 14.53 -20.44
CA GLN A 223 27.56 13.76 -21.62
C GLN A 223 27.13 12.35 -21.23
N ILE A 224 26.00 11.88 -21.76
CA ILE A 224 25.65 10.45 -21.73
C ILE A 224 26.60 9.73 -22.70
N VAL A 225 27.41 8.82 -22.18
CA VAL A 225 28.39 8.02 -22.95
C VAL A 225 27.90 6.63 -23.31
N ALA A 226 26.93 6.09 -22.55
CA ALA A 226 26.34 4.77 -22.81
C ALA A 226 24.89 4.69 -22.32
N SER A 227 24.13 3.82 -22.97
CA SER A 227 22.74 3.48 -22.64
C SER A 227 22.58 1.96 -22.78
N LEU A 228 22.38 1.26 -21.67
CA LEU A 228 22.40 -0.21 -21.59
C LEU A 228 21.05 -0.74 -21.11
N PRO A 229 20.32 -1.56 -21.91
CA PRO A 229 19.11 -2.22 -21.45
C PRO A 229 19.36 -3.12 -20.23
N VAL A 230 18.44 -3.07 -19.26
CA VAL A 230 18.44 -3.89 -18.03
C VAL A 230 17.16 -4.73 -17.96
N GLY A 231 16.77 -5.20 -16.76
CA GLY A 231 15.50 -5.91 -16.57
C GLY A 231 14.31 -4.94 -16.41
N ARG A 232 13.12 -5.52 -16.18
CA ARG A 232 11.85 -4.78 -16.11
C ARG A 232 11.75 -3.88 -14.87
N LEU A 233 11.33 -2.65 -15.08
CA LEU A 233 11.13 -1.60 -14.08
C LEU A 233 12.32 -1.51 -13.09
N PRO A 234 13.48 -0.99 -13.53
CA PRO A 234 14.70 -0.95 -12.73
C PRO A 234 14.60 0.09 -11.61
N PHE A 235 14.57 -0.37 -10.35
CA PHE A 235 14.16 0.45 -9.21
C PHE A 235 15.31 0.84 -8.27
N ALA A 236 16.32 -0.03 -8.08
CA ALA A 236 17.44 0.21 -7.16
C ALA A 236 18.80 -0.10 -7.79
N LEU A 237 19.81 0.68 -7.40
CA LEU A 237 21.17 0.65 -7.95
C LEU A 237 22.21 0.77 -6.83
N ALA A 238 23.21 -0.11 -6.87
CA ALA A 238 24.45 0.01 -6.09
C ALA A 238 25.69 -0.20 -6.96
N LEU A 239 26.83 0.32 -6.51
CA LEU A 239 28.14 0.10 -7.13
C LEU A 239 29.00 -0.80 -6.24
N SER A 240 29.96 -1.53 -6.83
CA SER A 240 31.06 -2.13 -6.06
C SER A 240 31.89 -1.04 -5.36
N PRO A 241 32.62 -1.35 -4.27
CA PRO A 241 33.48 -0.37 -3.60
C PRO A 241 34.53 0.28 -4.51
N GLU A 242 35.02 -0.46 -5.51
CA GLU A 242 35.99 0.03 -6.51
C GLU A 242 35.32 0.82 -7.66
N GLY A 243 33.99 0.81 -7.76
CA GLY A 243 33.23 1.44 -8.86
C GLY A 243 33.29 0.70 -10.20
N ASP A 244 33.89 -0.50 -10.24
CA ASP A 244 34.08 -1.33 -11.44
C ASP A 244 32.86 -2.18 -11.83
N ARG A 245 31.83 -2.23 -10.98
CA ARG A 245 30.58 -2.95 -11.23
C ARG A 245 29.35 -2.18 -10.74
N ALA A 246 28.24 -2.31 -11.44
CA ALA A 246 26.91 -1.92 -10.96
C ALA A 246 26.04 -3.15 -10.69
N PHE A 247 25.11 -2.99 -9.76
CA PHE A 247 24.13 -3.97 -9.34
C PHE A 247 22.75 -3.30 -9.45
N VAL A 248 21.96 -3.71 -10.44
CA VAL A 248 20.65 -3.12 -10.78
C VAL A 248 19.55 -4.10 -10.40
N CYS A 249 18.65 -3.69 -9.51
CA CYS A 249 17.44 -4.43 -9.19
C CYS A 249 16.30 -4.06 -10.14
N ASN A 250 15.62 -5.07 -10.65
CA ASN A 250 14.52 -4.97 -11.60
C ASN A 250 13.26 -5.54 -10.94
N ILE A 251 12.28 -4.67 -10.64
CA ILE A 251 11.12 -5.00 -9.81
C ILE A 251 9.98 -5.65 -10.61
N GLY A 252 9.87 -5.29 -11.89
CA GLY A 252 8.74 -5.66 -12.75
C GLY A 252 8.58 -7.17 -12.93
N MET A 253 7.32 -7.62 -12.98
CA MET A 253 6.98 -9.00 -13.33
C MET A 253 6.82 -9.12 -14.84
N PHE A 254 5.95 -8.29 -15.39
CA PHE A 254 5.61 -8.26 -16.80
C PHE A 254 6.19 -7.03 -17.50
N GLU A 255 5.88 -6.91 -18.79
CA GLU A 255 6.11 -5.71 -19.59
C GLU A 255 4.76 -5.43 -20.24
N TYR A 256 4.00 -4.51 -19.66
CA TYR A 256 2.61 -4.31 -20.06
C TYR A 256 2.52 -3.61 -21.42
N SER A 257 1.43 -3.88 -22.14
CA SER A 257 1.15 -3.28 -23.44
C SER A 257 -0.26 -2.70 -23.47
N LEU A 258 -0.47 -1.76 -24.40
CA LEU A 258 -1.83 -1.38 -24.80
C LEU A 258 -2.59 -2.57 -25.38
N ILE A 259 -3.91 -2.52 -25.30
CA ILE A 259 -4.81 -3.45 -26.00
C ILE A 259 -4.61 -3.32 -27.52
N PRO A 260 -4.45 -4.42 -28.27
CA PRO A 260 -4.26 -4.35 -29.72
C PRO A 260 -5.39 -3.61 -30.43
N GLY A 261 -5.03 -2.53 -31.13
CA GLY A 261 -5.99 -1.68 -31.85
C GLY A 261 -6.63 -0.56 -31.01
N TYR A 262 -6.17 -0.34 -29.77
CA TYR A 262 -6.59 0.80 -28.95
C TYR A 262 -6.33 2.15 -29.65
N ASP A 263 -7.33 3.03 -29.61
CA ASP A 263 -7.27 4.44 -30.02
C ASP A 263 -7.81 5.29 -28.85
N PRO A 264 -7.00 6.15 -28.22
CA PRO A 264 -7.44 7.00 -27.10
C PRO A 264 -8.51 8.03 -27.49
N LYS A 265 -8.82 8.20 -28.78
CA LYS A 265 -9.95 9.04 -29.25
C LYS A 265 -11.28 8.27 -29.33
N HIS A 266 -11.22 6.94 -29.26
CA HIS A 266 -12.37 6.04 -29.33
C HIS A 266 -12.22 4.93 -28.26
N PRO A 267 -12.03 5.29 -26.97
CA PRO A 267 -11.77 4.31 -25.91
C PRO A 267 -12.98 3.38 -25.70
N ARG A 268 -14.21 3.90 -25.86
CA ARG A 268 -15.44 3.12 -25.71
C ARG A 268 -15.50 1.91 -26.65
N GLU A 269 -14.99 2.06 -27.88
CA GLU A 269 -14.97 1.04 -28.93
C GLU A 269 -13.69 0.18 -28.92
N THR A 270 -12.55 0.76 -28.55
CA THR A 270 -11.22 0.15 -28.81
C THR A 270 -10.48 -0.36 -27.57
N ALA A 271 -10.89 0.02 -26.36
CA ALA A 271 -10.42 -0.57 -25.11
C ALA A 271 -11.13 -1.91 -24.82
N LEU A 272 -10.84 -2.54 -23.67
CA LEU A 272 -11.73 -3.56 -23.09
C LEU A 272 -12.65 -2.92 -22.04
N ASP A 273 -13.86 -3.44 -21.87
CA ASP A 273 -14.76 -3.07 -20.76
C ASP A 273 -14.42 -3.81 -19.45
N PHE A 274 -13.61 -4.86 -19.53
CA PHE A 274 -13.12 -5.64 -18.40
C PHE A 274 -11.75 -6.25 -18.72
N PRO A 275 -10.85 -6.46 -17.74
CA PRO A 275 -9.56 -7.14 -17.96
C PRO A 275 -9.68 -8.45 -18.76
N ALA A 276 -8.68 -8.77 -19.57
CA ALA A 276 -8.78 -9.87 -20.53
C ALA A 276 -8.78 -11.27 -19.88
N PHE A 277 -8.07 -11.40 -18.77
CA PHE A 277 -7.87 -12.63 -18.01
C PHE A 277 -7.50 -12.28 -16.57
N GLY A 278 -7.58 -13.27 -15.68
CA GLY A 278 -7.02 -13.19 -14.33
C GLY A 278 -5.67 -13.88 -14.22
N PHE A 279 -4.77 -13.39 -13.38
CA PHE A 279 -3.45 -13.94 -13.11
C PHE A 279 -3.40 -14.66 -11.74
N PRO A 280 -2.75 -15.83 -11.61
CA PRO A 280 -2.14 -16.64 -12.67
C PRO A 280 -3.18 -17.47 -13.44
N SER A 281 -3.00 -17.61 -14.75
CA SER A 281 -3.80 -18.48 -15.62
C SER A 281 -3.09 -18.86 -16.92
N PRO A 282 -3.52 -19.95 -17.60
CA PRO A 282 -3.06 -20.25 -18.95
C PRO A 282 -3.34 -19.12 -19.94
N GLU A 283 -4.46 -18.41 -19.78
CA GLU A 283 -4.84 -17.27 -20.61
C GLU A 283 -3.92 -16.06 -20.39
N ALA A 284 -3.49 -15.81 -19.15
CA ALA A 284 -2.53 -14.76 -18.82
C ALA A 284 -1.12 -15.08 -19.35
N GLU A 285 -0.72 -16.36 -19.37
CA GLU A 285 0.58 -16.78 -19.92
C GLU A 285 0.58 -16.77 -21.46
N ASN A 286 -0.47 -17.31 -22.10
CA ASN A 286 -0.48 -17.62 -23.55
C ASN A 286 -1.33 -16.66 -24.40
N GLY A 287 -2.16 -15.83 -23.78
CA GLY A 287 -3.12 -14.95 -24.45
C GLY A 287 -4.51 -15.57 -24.62
N THR A 288 -5.45 -14.76 -25.10
CA THR A 288 -6.86 -15.14 -25.30
C THR A 288 -7.50 -14.37 -26.44
N THR A 289 -8.72 -14.74 -26.84
CA THR A 289 -9.51 -14.02 -27.86
C THR A 289 -10.77 -13.44 -27.21
N ILE A 290 -10.99 -12.14 -27.38
CA ILE A 290 -12.17 -11.42 -26.88
C ILE A 290 -12.89 -10.77 -28.06
N GLY A 291 -14.07 -11.29 -28.38
CA GLY A 291 -14.78 -10.94 -29.61
C GLY A 291 -13.97 -11.40 -30.83
N ASP A 292 -13.50 -10.44 -31.62
CA ASP A 292 -12.62 -10.61 -32.78
C ASP A 292 -11.15 -10.25 -32.51
N ARG A 293 -10.83 -9.72 -31.32
CA ARG A 293 -9.47 -9.30 -30.93
C ARG A 293 -8.71 -10.43 -30.26
N ASN A 294 -7.47 -10.66 -30.71
CA ASN A 294 -6.51 -11.52 -30.01
C ASN A 294 -5.70 -10.67 -29.03
N ILE A 295 -5.86 -10.93 -27.74
CA ILE A 295 -5.12 -10.27 -26.67
C ILE A 295 -3.88 -11.12 -26.35
N PRO A 296 -2.67 -10.54 -26.38
CA PRO A 296 -1.44 -11.29 -26.09
C PRO A 296 -1.39 -11.73 -24.63
N GLY A 297 -0.73 -12.85 -24.38
CA GLY A 297 -0.33 -13.25 -23.03
C GLY A 297 0.85 -12.40 -22.55
N LEU A 298 0.98 -12.30 -21.23
CA LEU A 298 2.09 -11.63 -20.54
C LEU A 298 3.36 -12.50 -20.51
N GLY A 299 3.23 -13.81 -20.78
CA GLY A 299 4.31 -14.79 -20.75
C GLY A 299 4.60 -15.34 -19.35
N ASP A 300 5.79 -15.94 -19.21
CA ASP A 300 6.25 -16.52 -17.93
C ASP A 300 6.67 -15.41 -16.93
N PRO A 301 6.06 -15.31 -15.73
CA PRO A 301 6.47 -14.36 -14.69
C PRO A 301 7.85 -14.67 -14.07
N ASN A 302 8.50 -15.78 -14.46
CA ASN A 302 9.81 -16.20 -13.98
C ASN A 302 10.96 -15.99 -14.98
N VAL A 303 10.75 -15.22 -16.05
CA VAL A 303 11.83 -14.76 -16.95
C VAL A 303 12.95 -14.03 -16.21
N VAL A 304 14.14 -14.01 -16.82
CA VAL A 304 15.37 -13.54 -16.16
C VAL A 304 15.46 -12.00 -16.05
N GLU A 305 14.62 -11.30 -16.80
CA GLU A 305 14.35 -9.86 -16.73
C GLU A 305 13.53 -9.49 -15.49
N SER A 306 12.70 -10.41 -15.00
CA SER A 306 11.75 -10.19 -13.91
C SER A 306 12.36 -10.46 -12.53
N ASN A 307 11.98 -9.66 -11.53
CA ASN A 307 12.27 -9.91 -10.10
C ASN A 307 13.74 -10.31 -9.87
N SER A 308 14.64 -9.50 -10.42
CA SER A 308 16.03 -9.89 -10.67
C SER A 308 17.03 -8.81 -10.26
N LEU A 309 18.27 -9.25 -10.01
CA LEU A 309 19.45 -8.40 -9.91
C LEU A 309 20.34 -8.64 -11.14
N TRP A 310 20.65 -7.60 -11.89
CA TRP A 310 21.60 -7.65 -12.99
C TRP A 310 22.93 -7.02 -12.58
N VAL A 311 24.03 -7.72 -12.86
CA VAL A 311 25.41 -7.29 -12.56
C VAL A 311 26.03 -6.76 -13.85
N ILE A 312 26.53 -5.53 -13.82
CA ILE A 312 27.05 -4.80 -14.97
C ILE A 312 28.55 -4.55 -14.78
N ASP A 313 29.36 -4.78 -15.81
CA ASP A 313 30.77 -4.39 -15.90
C ASP A 313 30.88 -2.89 -16.22
N LEU A 314 31.61 -2.15 -15.38
CA LEU A 314 31.90 -0.72 -15.52
C LEU A 314 33.41 -0.45 -15.64
N THR A 315 34.25 -1.45 -15.88
CA THR A 315 35.69 -1.24 -16.17
C THR A 315 35.91 -0.32 -17.37
N HIS A 316 34.94 -0.27 -18.29
CA HIS A 316 34.89 0.64 -19.42
C HIS A 316 33.51 1.34 -19.46
N PRO A 317 33.29 2.45 -18.73
CA PRO A 317 31.95 3.06 -18.56
C PRO A 317 31.27 3.54 -19.85
N ALA A 318 32.03 3.82 -20.91
CA ALA A 318 31.50 4.15 -22.24
C ALA A 318 31.06 2.91 -23.06
N SER A 319 31.27 1.69 -22.56
CA SER A 319 30.87 0.43 -23.17
C SER A 319 30.56 -0.63 -22.09
N PRO A 320 29.58 -0.38 -21.21
CA PRO A 320 29.24 -1.29 -20.12
C PRO A 320 28.60 -2.58 -20.66
N THR A 321 28.75 -3.69 -19.94
CA THR A 321 28.20 -4.99 -20.37
C THR A 321 27.56 -5.77 -19.22
N VAL A 322 26.55 -6.60 -19.50
CA VAL A 322 25.91 -7.44 -18.48
C VAL A 322 26.79 -8.67 -18.18
N LEU A 323 27.30 -8.77 -16.96
CA LEU A 323 28.12 -9.89 -16.47
C LEU A 323 27.28 -11.07 -15.96
N ALA A 324 26.13 -10.77 -15.33
CA ALA A 324 25.22 -11.78 -14.81
C ALA A 324 23.80 -11.22 -14.68
N LYS A 325 22.82 -12.12 -14.78
CA LYS A 325 21.42 -11.86 -14.43
C LYS A 325 21.02 -12.90 -13.38
N VAL A 326 20.49 -12.46 -12.24
CA VAL A 326 20.27 -13.33 -11.07
C VAL A 326 18.85 -13.11 -10.55
N ARG A 327 18.02 -14.16 -10.52
CA ARG A 327 16.69 -14.08 -9.89
C ARG A 327 16.83 -13.96 -8.38
N THR A 328 15.97 -13.17 -7.76
CA THR A 328 15.99 -12.86 -6.33
C THR A 328 14.77 -13.44 -5.63
N GLY A 329 14.86 -13.65 -4.31
CA GLY A 329 13.76 -14.20 -3.52
C GLY A 329 13.26 -15.58 -3.95
N ILE A 330 11.97 -15.81 -3.74
CA ILE A 330 11.20 -17.00 -4.09
C ILE A 330 10.47 -16.73 -5.43
N PRO A 331 10.55 -17.62 -6.43
CA PRO A 331 9.84 -17.46 -7.70
C PRO A 331 8.31 -17.61 -7.54
N ILE A 332 7.56 -17.16 -8.55
CA ILE A 332 6.11 -17.38 -8.65
C ILE A 332 5.84 -18.87 -8.79
N GLY A 333 4.93 -19.40 -7.97
CA GLY A 333 4.60 -20.82 -7.93
C GLY A 333 3.91 -21.22 -6.62
N PRO A 334 4.00 -22.49 -6.19
CA PRO A 334 3.29 -22.98 -5.01
C PRO A 334 3.61 -22.30 -3.68
N GLU A 335 4.75 -21.60 -3.58
CA GLU A 335 5.21 -20.91 -2.36
C GLU A 335 5.03 -19.38 -2.43
N SER A 336 4.75 -18.80 -3.60
CA SER A 336 4.51 -17.36 -3.77
C SER A 336 3.59 -17.08 -4.96
N VAL A 337 2.54 -16.30 -4.75
CA VAL A 337 1.70 -15.78 -5.86
C VAL A 337 2.11 -14.38 -6.31
N GLY A 338 2.93 -13.69 -5.50
CA GLY A 338 3.50 -12.37 -5.80
C GLY A 338 5.01 -12.39 -5.98
N GLY A 339 5.55 -11.31 -6.55
CA GLY A 339 6.97 -11.15 -6.87
C GLY A 339 7.89 -11.23 -5.64
N SER A 340 9.20 -11.22 -5.88
CA SER A 340 10.17 -10.95 -4.81
C SER A 340 10.23 -9.46 -4.47
N SER A 341 9.95 -8.58 -5.45
CA SER A 341 10.04 -7.13 -5.32
C SER A 341 11.42 -6.68 -4.79
N PRO A 342 12.48 -6.74 -5.61
CA PRO A 342 13.84 -6.38 -5.21
C PRO A 342 14.03 -4.86 -5.02
N GLY A 343 13.39 -4.26 -4.01
CA GLY A 343 13.34 -2.80 -3.79
C GLY A 343 14.64 -2.10 -3.36
N GLY A 344 15.69 -2.85 -2.99
CA GLY A 344 16.94 -2.24 -2.51
C GLY A 344 18.16 -3.15 -2.64
N VAL A 345 19.34 -2.53 -2.77
CA VAL A 345 20.62 -3.25 -2.92
C VAL A 345 21.78 -2.50 -2.27
N VAL A 346 22.72 -3.24 -1.68
CA VAL A 346 24.03 -2.74 -1.25
C VAL A 346 25.13 -3.76 -1.57
N ALA A 347 26.27 -3.28 -2.08
CA ALA A 347 27.41 -4.11 -2.44
C ALA A 347 28.64 -3.77 -1.59
N GLY A 348 29.23 -4.80 -0.99
CA GLY A 348 30.56 -4.77 -0.40
C GLY A 348 31.57 -5.52 -1.27
N SER A 349 32.82 -5.54 -0.85
CA SER A 349 33.92 -6.26 -1.50
C SER A 349 33.69 -7.77 -1.58
N HIS A 350 33.03 -8.36 -0.57
CA HIS A 350 32.82 -9.82 -0.52
C HIS A 350 31.42 -10.25 -0.97
N ARG A 351 30.39 -9.43 -0.70
CA ARG A 351 28.97 -9.80 -0.86
C ARG A 351 28.11 -8.65 -1.33
N VAL A 352 27.02 -9.01 -2.00
CA VAL A 352 25.92 -8.10 -2.36
C VAL A 352 24.66 -8.58 -1.66
N TYR A 353 23.88 -7.65 -1.13
CA TYR A 353 22.65 -7.90 -0.40
C TYR A 353 21.51 -7.20 -1.13
N VAL A 354 20.42 -7.92 -1.39
CA VAL A 354 19.21 -7.41 -2.06
C VAL A 354 18.01 -7.65 -1.17
N SER A 355 17.25 -6.61 -0.86
CA SER A 355 15.98 -6.69 -0.14
C SER A 355 14.86 -7.09 -1.09
N ASN A 356 14.07 -8.08 -0.69
CA ASN A 356 12.87 -8.59 -1.39
C ASN A 356 11.68 -8.25 -0.50
N SER A 357 10.99 -7.15 -0.79
CA SER A 357 10.05 -6.49 0.13
C SER A 357 8.76 -7.30 0.33
N SER A 358 8.08 -7.66 -0.76
CA SER A 358 6.86 -8.48 -0.80
C SER A 358 7.03 -9.87 -0.18
N GLN A 359 8.28 -10.27 0.15
CA GLN A 359 8.62 -11.57 0.72
C GLN A 359 9.37 -11.50 2.06
N ASP A 360 9.60 -10.31 2.63
CA ASP A 360 10.35 -10.10 3.87
C ASP A 360 11.70 -10.85 3.92
N SER A 361 12.50 -10.75 2.86
CA SER A 361 13.76 -11.51 2.79
C SER A 361 14.91 -10.73 2.17
N ILE A 362 16.14 -11.15 2.48
CA ILE A 362 17.38 -10.62 1.87
C ILE A 362 18.04 -11.72 1.03
N THR A 363 18.19 -11.51 -0.28
CA THR A 363 19.01 -12.36 -1.14
C THR A 363 20.47 -11.95 -0.96
N VAL A 364 21.36 -12.90 -0.68
CA VAL A 364 22.79 -12.65 -0.47
C VAL A 364 23.58 -13.30 -1.59
N LEU A 365 24.33 -12.52 -2.34
CA LEU A 365 25.20 -12.96 -3.43
C LEU A 365 26.66 -12.82 -3.06
N ASN A 366 27.49 -13.69 -3.63
CA ASN A 366 28.93 -13.55 -3.63
C ASN A 366 29.35 -12.48 -4.66
N ALA A 367 29.99 -11.38 -4.24
CA ALA A 367 30.27 -10.22 -5.11
C ALA A 367 31.22 -10.52 -6.28
N HIS A 368 32.08 -11.54 -6.13
CA HIS A 368 33.05 -11.93 -7.15
C HIS A 368 32.45 -12.87 -8.20
N THR A 369 31.72 -13.90 -7.75
CA THR A 369 31.20 -14.99 -8.59
C THR A 369 29.75 -14.81 -9.04
N ASN A 370 29.06 -13.78 -8.55
CA ASN A 370 27.65 -13.44 -8.83
C ASN A 370 26.64 -14.55 -8.47
N LYS A 371 27.03 -15.54 -7.66
CA LYS A 371 26.16 -16.64 -7.22
C LYS A 371 25.42 -16.27 -5.94
N VAL A 372 24.14 -16.60 -5.86
CA VAL A 372 23.37 -16.56 -4.61
C VAL A 372 23.99 -17.56 -3.62
N GLU A 373 24.41 -17.08 -2.45
CA GLU A 373 24.91 -17.90 -1.35
C GLU A 373 23.77 -18.37 -0.43
N LYS A 374 22.73 -17.55 -0.26
CA LYS A 374 21.56 -17.79 0.61
C LYS A 374 20.47 -16.73 0.41
N THR A 375 19.27 -17.04 0.90
CA THR A 375 18.20 -16.06 1.17
C THR A 375 17.91 -16.07 2.68
N VAL A 376 17.78 -14.89 3.29
CA VAL A 376 17.57 -14.72 4.74
C VAL A 376 16.18 -14.14 4.98
N MET A 377 15.30 -14.89 5.65
CA MET A 377 13.99 -14.38 6.06
C MET A 377 14.12 -13.44 7.26
N LEU A 378 13.44 -12.29 7.18
CA LEU A 378 13.35 -11.34 8.29
C LEU A 378 12.18 -11.74 9.20
N GLU A 379 12.51 -12.47 10.27
CA GLU A 379 11.52 -12.94 11.26
C GLU A 379 11.78 -12.26 12.63
N PRO A 380 11.09 -11.16 12.98
CA PRO A 380 11.40 -10.38 14.19
C PRO A 380 11.21 -11.14 15.50
N GLY A 381 10.41 -12.20 15.49
CA GLY A 381 10.21 -13.08 16.64
C GLY A 381 9.66 -14.45 16.23
N ALA A 382 9.92 -15.47 17.04
CA ALA A 382 9.52 -16.85 16.73
C ALA A 382 7.98 -17.06 16.62
N ALA A 383 7.18 -16.17 17.23
CA ALA A 383 5.72 -16.16 17.11
C ALA A 383 5.23 -15.61 15.75
N LEU A 384 6.07 -14.87 15.04
CA LEU A 384 5.78 -14.23 13.75
C LEU A 384 6.29 -15.04 12.54
N ARG A 385 6.93 -16.19 12.78
CA ARG A 385 7.48 -17.04 11.72
C ARG A 385 6.43 -17.37 10.66
N GLY A 386 6.77 -17.14 9.40
CA GLY A 386 5.89 -17.35 8.26
C GLY A 386 4.79 -16.29 8.05
N LEU A 387 4.72 -15.26 8.89
CA LEU A 387 3.93 -14.06 8.61
C LEU A 387 4.71 -13.10 7.71
N ARG A 388 3.99 -12.20 7.02
CA ARG A 388 4.57 -11.10 6.26
C ARG A 388 4.13 -9.72 6.78
N GLY A 389 4.89 -8.70 6.40
CA GLY A 389 4.71 -7.29 6.76
C GLY A 389 5.94 -6.64 7.41
N VAL A 390 7.17 -7.07 7.09
CA VAL A 390 8.42 -6.38 7.53
C VAL A 390 8.84 -5.32 6.52
N ILE A 391 8.62 -5.57 5.22
CA ILE A 391 8.86 -4.67 4.08
C ILE A 391 10.29 -4.11 4.12
N PRO A 392 11.31 -4.95 3.92
CA PRO A 392 12.68 -4.49 3.79
C PRO A 392 12.85 -3.61 2.54
N PHE A 393 13.30 -2.38 2.73
CA PHE A 393 13.54 -1.41 1.67
C PHE A 393 15.04 -1.09 1.56
N GLY A 394 15.50 0.11 1.91
CA GLY A 394 16.90 0.52 1.80
C GLY A 394 17.87 -0.26 2.70
N LEU A 395 19.09 -0.46 2.19
CA LEU A 395 20.16 -1.24 2.83
C LEU A 395 21.45 -0.42 2.95
N ALA A 396 22.22 -0.64 4.02
CA ALA A 396 23.56 -0.08 4.17
C ALA A 396 24.51 -1.03 4.90
N LEU A 397 25.79 -1.03 4.52
CA LEU A 397 26.86 -1.79 5.21
C LEU A 397 27.65 -0.87 6.15
N SER A 398 28.17 -1.43 7.24
CA SER A 398 29.23 -0.76 8.00
C SER A 398 30.52 -0.62 7.16
N PRO A 399 31.34 0.42 7.40
CA PRO A 399 32.65 0.60 6.75
C PRO A 399 33.61 -0.60 6.79
N ASP A 400 33.47 -1.51 7.75
CA ASP A 400 34.25 -2.75 7.86
C ASP A 400 33.55 -4.00 7.29
N GLU A 401 32.41 -3.82 6.61
CA GLU A 401 31.51 -4.86 6.09
C GLU A 401 31.07 -5.92 7.14
N SER A 402 31.19 -5.63 8.44
CA SER A 402 30.80 -6.57 9.51
C SER A 402 29.31 -6.54 9.87
N ARG A 403 28.61 -5.46 9.52
CA ARG A 403 27.18 -5.25 9.78
C ARG A 403 26.45 -4.82 8.52
N LEU A 404 25.24 -5.35 8.36
CA LEU A 404 24.23 -4.89 7.42
C LEU A 404 23.07 -4.28 8.22
N PHE A 405 22.68 -3.07 7.83
CA PHE A 405 21.53 -2.33 8.34
C PHE A 405 20.43 -2.32 7.27
N ILE A 406 19.19 -2.54 7.68
CA ILE A 406 18.04 -2.76 6.81
C ILE A 406 16.90 -1.87 7.27
N ALA A 407 16.41 -0.95 6.45
CA ALA A 407 15.14 -0.28 6.72
C ALA A 407 14.00 -1.30 6.59
N CYS A 408 13.25 -1.51 7.67
CA CYS A 408 12.11 -2.42 7.72
C CYS A 408 10.83 -1.57 7.86
N ALA A 409 10.30 -1.10 6.74
CA ALA A 409 9.23 -0.11 6.69
C ALA A 409 7.98 -0.59 7.45
N GLY A 410 7.57 -1.83 7.20
CA GLY A 410 6.37 -2.46 7.77
C GLY A 410 6.43 -2.78 9.27
N ILE A 411 7.53 -2.49 9.97
CA ILE A 411 7.66 -2.64 11.44
C ILE A 411 8.31 -1.44 12.15
N ASN A 412 8.47 -0.30 11.46
CA ASN A 412 9.05 0.94 12.02
C ASN A 412 10.40 0.72 12.74
N ALA A 413 11.33 0.03 12.05
CA ALA A 413 12.63 -0.30 12.62
C ALA A 413 13.75 -0.40 11.58
N VAL A 414 15.01 -0.31 12.05
CA VAL A 414 16.18 -0.83 11.33
C VAL A 414 16.52 -2.22 11.84
N GLY A 415 16.49 -3.22 10.96
CA GLY A 415 17.06 -4.55 11.21
C GLY A 415 18.59 -4.51 11.16
N VAL A 416 19.24 -5.16 12.14
CA VAL A 416 20.70 -5.27 12.24
C VAL A 416 21.11 -6.72 12.03
N VAL A 417 21.97 -6.97 11.05
CA VAL A 417 22.42 -8.30 10.62
C VAL A 417 23.94 -8.39 10.69
N ASP A 418 24.47 -9.50 11.22
CA ASP A 418 25.88 -9.84 11.09
C ASP A 418 26.16 -10.27 9.65
N ALA A 419 26.91 -9.46 8.90
CA ALA A 419 27.11 -9.65 7.46
C ALA A 419 27.87 -10.94 7.13
N ALA A 420 28.79 -11.38 8.00
CA ALA A 420 29.61 -12.58 7.78
C ALA A 420 28.79 -13.88 7.88
N SER A 421 27.89 -13.99 8.85
CA SER A 421 26.99 -15.16 9.01
C SER A 421 25.64 -14.97 8.31
N ALA A 422 25.26 -13.74 7.99
CA ALA A 422 23.92 -13.30 7.60
C ALA A 422 22.84 -13.65 8.65
N LYS A 423 23.18 -13.50 9.93
CA LYS A 423 22.29 -13.73 11.07
C LYS A 423 21.73 -12.41 11.57
N ILE A 424 20.40 -12.33 11.74
CA ILE A 424 19.75 -11.20 12.43
C ILE A 424 20.22 -11.16 13.89
N LEU A 425 20.68 -9.98 14.30
CA LEU A 425 21.14 -9.68 15.67
C LEU A 425 20.04 -9.02 16.49
N GLY A 426 19.24 -8.16 15.85
CA GLY A 426 18.11 -7.47 16.48
C GLY A 426 17.61 -6.30 15.63
N TYR A 427 16.82 -5.42 16.25
CA TYR A 427 16.17 -4.29 15.61
C TYR A 427 16.33 -3.01 16.45
N ILE A 428 16.35 -1.86 15.77
CA ILE A 428 16.42 -0.52 16.35
C ILE A 428 15.12 0.23 16.00
N PRO A 429 14.36 0.81 16.95
CA PRO A 429 13.12 1.50 16.64
C PRO A 429 13.37 2.83 15.90
N THR A 430 12.53 3.12 14.92
CA THR A 430 12.56 4.37 14.13
C THR A 430 11.22 5.08 14.19
N ALA A 431 11.07 6.15 13.40
CA ALA A 431 9.78 6.76 13.10
C ALA A 431 9.02 5.92 12.04
N TRP A 432 7.85 6.38 11.59
CA TRP A 432 6.96 5.64 10.69
C TRP A 432 7.53 5.53 9.27
N PHE A 433 7.53 4.30 8.75
CA PHE A 433 7.96 3.95 7.39
C PHE A 433 9.42 4.32 7.09
N PRO A 434 10.41 3.72 7.77
CA PRO A 434 11.82 3.88 7.39
C PRO A 434 12.04 3.40 5.94
N ALA A 435 12.56 4.28 5.08
CA ALA A 435 12.78 4.04 3.67
C ALA A 435 14.25 3.75 3.35
N ARG A 436 15.18 4.63 3.73
CA ARG A 436 16.61 4.50 3.45
C ARG A 436 17.46 4.55 4.71
N VAL A 437 18.64 3.94 4.62
CA VAL A 437 19.67 3.96 5.67
C VAL A 437 20.99 4.45 5.08
N ALA A 438 21.69 5.35 5.76
CA ALA A 438 23.05 5.77 5.45
C ALA A 438 23.93 5.66 6.70
N VAL A 439 25.11 5.05 6.57
CA VAL A 439 26.04 4.84 7.69
C VAL A 439 27.10 5.95 7.69
N GLY A 440 27.17 6.73 8.77
CA GLY A 440 28.25 7.70 8.96
C GLY A 440 29.62 7.06 9.21
N PRO A 441 30.70 7.86 9.23
CA PRO A 441 32.03 7.38 9.63
C PRO A 441 32.03 6.84 11.07
N VAL A 442 33.09 6.12 11.46
CA VAL A 442 33.22 5.50 12.80
C VAL A 442 32.93 6.53 13.92
N GLY A 443 31.98 6.20 14.79
CA GLY A 443 31.54 7.06 15.90
C GLY A 443 30.50 8.13 15.52
N ALA A 444 30.16 8.29 14.24
CA ALA A 444 29.03 9.09 13.79
C ALA A 444 27.70 8.31 13.84
N PRO A 445 26.56 8.99 13.71
CA PRO A 445 25.25 8.35 13.65
C PRO A 445 25.05 7.43 12.42
N LEU A 446 24.14 6.48 12.58
CA LEU A 446 23.33 5.93 11.51
C LEU A 446 22.24 6.98 11.16
N TYR A 447 22.04 7.24 9.88
CA TYR A 447 20.97 8.12 9.39
C TYR A 447 19.88 7.28 8.71
N ILE A 448 18.62 7.57 9.02
CA ILE A 448 17.46 6.87 8.46
C ILE A 448 16.47 7.91 7.96
N SER A 449 16.02 7.83 6.71
CA SER A 449 14.85 8.60 6.29
C SER A 449 13.57 7.81 6.58
N ASN A 450 12.57 8.46 7.15
CA ASN A 450 11.29 7.87 7.50
C ASN A 450 10.20 8.65 6.76
N ALA A 451 9.49 7.99 5.84
CA ALA A 451 8.64 8.63 4.86
C ALA A 451 7.44 9.34 5.50
N LYS A 452 6.75 8.65 6.42
CA LYS A 452 5.54 9.13 7.10
C LYS A 452 5.79 9.74 8.49
N GLY A 453 7.06 9.86 8.89
CA GLY A 453 7.51 10.55 10.10
C GLY A 453 6.75 10.15 11.37
N PHE A 454 5.97 11.08 11.93
CA PHE A 454 5.12 10.83 13.08
C PHE A 454 3.61 10.68 12.75
N GLY A 455 3.23 10.71 11.47
CA GLY A 455 1.85 10.77 11.00
C GLY A 455 1.35 12.20 10.76
N ALA A 456 0.07 12.30 10.42
CA ALA A 456 -0.61 13.56 10.10
C ALA A 456 -0.99 14.37 11.35
N GLY A 457 -1.68 13.73 12.30
CA GLY A 457 -2.38 14.42 13.37
C GLY A 457 -3.72 15.00 12.91
N PRO A 458 -4.41 15.76 13.77
CA PRO A 458 -5.66 16.42 13.41
C PRO A 458 -5.42 17.46 12.32
N ASN A 459 -6.38 17.62 11.41
CA ASN A 459 -6.33 18.59 10.32
C ASN A 459 -7.52 19.57 10.31
N GLY A 460 -8.42 19.50 11.30
CA GLY A 460 -9.55 20.41 11.46
C GLY A 460 -9.97 20.65 12.93
N GLY A 461 -10.99 21.48 13.11
CA GLY A 461 -11.65 21.74 14.40
C GLY A 461 -11.05 22.93 15.18
N PRO A 462 -11.72 23.43 16.23
CA PRO A 462 -11.35 24.65 16.95
C PRO A 462 -9.98 24.62 17.64
N ASN A 463 -9.43 23.42 17.88
CA ASN A 463 -8.13 23.21 18.52
C ASN A 463 -6.98 22.99 17.50
N PHE A 464 -7.28 22.93 16.20
CA PHE A 464 -6.25 22.75 15.17
C PHE A 464 -5.44 24.03 14.99
N HIS A 465 -4.11 23.86 15.02
CA HIS A 465 -3.12 24.95 14.95
C HIS A 465 -2.03 24.65 13.90
N GLY A 466 -2.40 23.96 12.82
CA GLY A 466 -1.48 23.64 11.72
C GLY A 466 -1.05 24.85 10.90
N GLU A 467 -0.20 24.60 9.90
CA GLU A 467 0.25 25.64 8.97
C GLU A 467 -0.94 26.17 8.16
N SER A 468 -1.08 27.50 8.11
CA SER A 468 -2.30 28.18 7.69
C SER A 468 -2.83 27.75 6.32
N GLY A 469 -3.87 26.92 6.30
CA GLY A 469 -4.59 26.48 5.10
C GLY A 469 -4.04 25.23 4.43
N VAL A 470 -3.17 24.45 5.08
CA VAL A 470 -2.73 23.13 4.61
C VAL A 470 -3.37 22.05 5.48
N THR A 471 -4.23 21.22 4.87
CA THR A 471 -5.01 20.19 5.58
C THR A 471 -5.01 18.82 4.89
N TYR A 472 -4.54 18.71 3.65
CA TYR A 472 -4.49 17.46 2.91
C TYR A 472 -3.46 16.50 3.53
N VAL A 473 -3.87 15.25 3.78
CA VAL A 473 -3.11 14.25 4.54
C VAL A 473 -1.68 14.04 3.98
N GLY A 474 -1.52 13.95 2.66
CA GLY A 474 -0.22 13.82 2.01
C GLY A 474 0.74 15.02 2.16
N GLU A 475 0.21 16.24 2.40
CA GLU A 475 1.01 17.45 2.67
C GLU A 475 1.37 17.59 4.17
N ILE A 476 0.46 17.20 5.08
CA ILE A 476 0.68 17.35 6.53
C ILE A 476 1.49 16.18 7.13
N THR A 477 1.48 14.99 6.51
CA THR A 477 2.31 13.83 6.90
C THR A 477 3.78 14.07 6.57
N HIS A 478 4.46 14.83 7.44
CA HIS A 478 5.86 15.20 7.27
C HIS A 478 6.83 14.06 7.53
N GLY A 479 7.87 13.95 6.71
CA GLY A 479 8.96 13.01 6.93
C GLY A 479 9.90 13.43 8.05
N VAL A 480 10.67 12.46 8.59
CA VAL A 480 11.78 12.75 9.50
C VAL A 480 13.03 11.96 9.17
N VAL A 481 14.19 12.57 9.41
CA VAL A 481 15.49 11.89 9.40
C VAL A 481 15.91 11.56 10.83
N SER A 482 16.03 10.28 11.15
CA SER A 482 16.58 9.80 12.43
C SER A 482 18.11 9.80 12.38
N GLY A 483 18.75 10.41 13.38
CA GLY A 483 20.20 10.32 13.62
C GLY A 483 20.48 9.49 14.88
N ILE A 484 20.86 8.22 14.70
CA ILE A 484 21.03 7.24 15.77
C ILE A 484 22.51 6.96 16.04
N LYS A 485 23.04 7.44 17.17
CA LYS A 485 24.42 7.14 17.59
C LYS A 485 24.55 5.66 17.98
N LEU A 486 25.37 4.92 17.25
CA LEU A 486 25.68 3.51 17.54
C LEU A 486 26.90 3.40 18.47
N PRO A 487 27.02 2.35 19.31
CA PRO A 487 28.24 2.07 20.05
C PRO A 487 29.43 1.87 19.10
N VAL A 488 30.60 2.46 19.42
CA VAL A 488 31.79 2.44 18.54
C VAL A 488 32.23 1.02 18.17
N GLU A 489 31.98 0.05 19.03
CA GLU A 489 32.30 -1.37 18.80
C GLU A 489 31.50 -2.01 17.64
N MET A 490 30.39 -1.41 17.22
CA MET A 490 29.53 -1.84 16.11
C MET A 490 29.99 -1.37 14.73
N ILE A 491 30.86 -0.34 14.65
CA ILE A 491 31.40 0.19 13.39
C ILE A 491 32.90 0.39 13.56
N LYS A 492 33.72 -0.45 12.92
CA LYS A 492 35.19 -0.33 12.98
C LYS A 492 35.74 0.35 11.73
N ASP A 493 36.94 0.89 11.84
CA ASP A 493 37.54 1.78 10.83
C ASP A 493 38.07 1.09 9.55
N GLY A 494 38.04 -0.25 9.50
CA GLY A 494 38.55 -1.05 8.39
C GLY A 494 40.06 -0.91 8.12
N LYS A 495 40.79 -0.08 8.90
CA LYS A 495 42.16 0.38 8.61
C LYS A 495 43.17 0.03 9.71
N GLY A 496 42.72 -0.58 10.82
CA GLY A 496 43.56 -1.15 11.86
C GLY A 496 44.02 -2.60 11.61
N LYS A 497 45.25 -2.94 12.06
CA LYS A 497 45.78 -4.31 12.09
C LYS A 497 44.84 -5.24 12.89
N GLN A 498 44.92 -6.55 12.62
CA GLN A 498 44.17 -7.62 13.31
C GLN A 498 43.97 -7.32 14.81
N PRO A 499 42.75 -7.51 15.36
CA PRO A 499 42.58 -7.53 16.80
C PRO A 499 43.50 -8.62 17.39
N PRO A 500 44.09 -8.42 18.58
CA PRO A 500 44.90 -9.44 19.22
C PRO A 500 44.10 -10.75 19.32
N PRO A 501 44.72 -11.92 19.06
CA PRO A 501 43.99 -13.18 18.86
C PRO A 501 43.45 -13.77 20.19
N ALA A 502 42.46 -13.10 20.78
CA ALA A 502 41.78 -13.48 22.01
C ALA A 502 40.40 -12.80 22.24
N LEU A 503 39.64 -12.50 21.17
CA LEU A 503 38.19 -12.19 21.29
C LEU A 503 37.33 -13.24 20.56
N SER A 504 37.58 -14.51 20.90
CA SER A 504 36.68 -15.61 20.59
C SER A 504 35.84 -15.93 21.84
N ARG A 505 34.51 -16.01 21.67
CA ARG A 505 33.52 -16.59 22.62
C ARG A 505 33.11 -15.76 23.85
N SER A 506 32.66 -14.52 23.65
CA SER A 506 31.76 -13.85 24.62
C SER A 506 30.65 -13.05 23.93
N ALA A 507 29.75 -13.74 23.24
CA ALA A 507 28.50 -13.19 22.70
C ALA A 507 27.47 -12.87 23.81
N GLY A 508 27.87 -12.11 24.84
CA GLY A 508 27.10 -11.94 26.08
C GLY A 508 27.17 -10.57 26.75
N VAL A 509 27.92 -9.61 26.20
CA VAL A 509 28.06 -8.26 26.80
C VAL A 509 27.64 -7.15 25.82
N ASP A 510 28.11 -7.19 24.57
CA ASP A 510 28.10 -6.03 23.65
C ASP A 510 26.75 -5.75 22.95
N GLU A 511 25.83 -6.71 22.91
CA GLU A 511 24.52 -6.58 22.22
C GLU A 511 23.35 -6.27 23.18
N LYS A 512 23.61 -5.97 24.46
CA LYS A 512 22.54 -5.71 25.45
C LYS A 512 21.63 -4.55 25.07
N TRP A 513 22.17 -3.48 24.51
CA TRP A 513 21.41 -2.31 24.02
C TRP A 513 20.49 -2.72 22.85
N LEU A 514 21.01 -3.50 21.90
CA LEU A 514 20.25 -3.96 20.73
C LEU A 514 19.12 -4.90 21.15
N ARG A 515 19.32 -5.71 22.20
CA ARG A 515 18.22 -6.49 22.80
C ARG A 515 17.13 -5.58 23.39
N VAL A 516 17.48 -4.52 24.11
CA VAL A 516 16.50 -3.57 24.67
C VAL A 516 15.70 -2.90 23.56
N TYR A 517 16.36 -2.44 22.49
CA TYR A 517 15.70 -1.88 21.31
C TYR A 517 14.87 -2.91 20.54
N THR A 518 15.31 -4.17 20.44
CA THR A 518 14.51 -5.24 19.84
C THR A 518 13.24 -5.48 20.65
N GLU A 519 13.34 -5.54 21.98
CA GLU A 519 12.18 -5.68 22.86
C GLU A 519 11.25 -4.45 22.81
N GLN A 520 11.79 -3.26 22.51
CA GLN A 520 11.01 -2.04 22.25
C GLN A 520 10.25 -2.15 20.92
N VAL A 521 10.93 -2.46 19.80
CA VAL A 521 10.29 -2.71 18.49
C VAL A 521 9.18 -3.76 18.59
N LEU A 522 9.40 -4.85 19.34
CA LEU A 522 8.38 -5.88 19.56
C LEU A 522 7.18 -5.37 20.39
N ARG A 523 7.37 -4.49 21.39
CA ARG A 523 6.26 -3.87 22.12
C ARG A 523 5.49 -2.88 21.24
N ASN A 524 6.22 -2.01 20.56
CA ASN A 524 5.70 -0.96 19.68
C ASN A 524 4.80 -1.48 18.56
N ASN A 525 5.07 -2.69 18.07
CA ASN A 525 4.27 -3.36 17.03
C ASN A 525 3.23 -4.37 17.60
N GLY A 526 3.05 -4.46 18.92
CA GLY A 526 2.12 -5.43 19.52
C GLY A 526 2.55 -6.90 19.41
N PHE A 527 3.83 -7.16 19.11
CA PHE A 527 4.42 -8.48 18.92
C PHE A 527 4.81 -9.19 20.23
N VAL A 528 4.37 -8.66 21.37
CA VAL A 528 4.49 -9.28 22.68
C VAL A 528 3.21 -10.04 23.02
N SER A 529 3.34 -11.21 23.66
CA SER A 529 2.16 -11.99 24.05
C SER A 529 1.39 -11.28 25.17
N ALA A 530 0.17 -10.83 24.87
CA ALA A 530 -0.70 -10.19 25.87
C ALA A 530 -0.94 -11.13 27.08
N PRO A 531 -0.80 -10.64 28.34
CA PRO A 531 -1.16 -11.41 29.52
C PRO A 531 -2.64 -11.83 29.45
N GLY A 532 -2.88 -13.13 29.36
CA GLY A 532 -4.17 -13.65 28.94
C GLY A 532 -5.34 -13.24 29.84
N ASN A 533 -6.23 -12.40 29.30
CA ASN A 533 -7.59 -12.25 29.80
C ASN A 533 -8.64 -12.33 28.68
N VAL A 534 -8.37 -13.20 27.68
CA VAL A 534 -9.42 -13.71 26.79
C VAL A 534 -10.34 -14.60 27.63
N GLY A 535 -11.28 -13.96 28.33
CA GLY A 535 -12.40 -14.66 28.94
C GLY A 535 -13.04 -15.57 27.91
N ARG A 536 -13.42 -16.78 28.31
CA ARG A 536 -14.11 -17.74 27.45
C ARG A 536 -15.39 -17.11 26.92
N ARG A 537 -15.33 -16.43 25.75
CA ARG A 537 -16.52 -15.95 25.04
C ARG A 537 -17.38 -17.18 24.80
N GLU A 538 -18.62 -17.14 25.29
CA GLU A 538 -19.50 -18.28 25.21
C GLU A 538 -19.70 -18.70 23.74
N VAL A 539 -19.89 -20.00 23.51
CA VAL A 539 -20.18 -20.56 22.18
C VAL A 539 -21.50 -19.99 21.58
N SER A 540 -22.32 -19.35 22.44
CA SER A 540 -23.54 -18.62 22.11
C SER A 540 -23.29 -17.23 21.47
N SER A 541 -22.09 -16.66 21.62
CA SER A 541 -21.72 -15.33 21.13
C SER A 541 -21.69 -15.28 19.60
N PRO A 542 -22.33 -14.28 18.95
CA PRO A 542 -22.24 -14.09 17.51
C PRO A 542 -20.86 -13.59 17.07
N VAL A 543 -20.12 -12.94 17.97
CA VAL A 543 -18.70 -12.64 17.80
C VAL A 543 -17.88 -13.86 18.25
N PRO A 544 -17.21 -14.58 17.33
CA PRO A 544 -16.50 -15.80 17.68
C PRO A 544 -15.22 -15.54 18.48
N ALA A 545 -14.67 -16.59 19.09
CA ALA A 545 -13.28 -16.59 19.53
C ALA A 545 -12.31 -16.39 18.34
N PRO A 546 -11.12 -15.80 18.56
CA PRO A 546 -10.07 -15.73 17.53
C PRO A 546 -9.78 -17.07 16.87
N GLY A 547 -9.66 -17.08 15.54
CA GLY A 547 -9.41 -18.30 14.76
C GLY A 547 -10.54 -19.34 14.73
N MET A 548 -11.74 -19.01 15.23
CA MET A 548 -12.94 -19.85 15.09
C MET A 548 -14.01 -19.17 14.22
N PRO A 549 -14.81 -19.95 13.45
CA PRO A 549 -16.03 -19.46 12.83
C PRO A 549 -17.05 -18.99 13.88
N SER A 550 -17.93 -18.07 13.49
CA SER A 550 -19.12 -17.77 14.29
C SER A 550 -20.13 -18.92 14.24
N SER A 551 -20.88 -19.10 15.34
CA SER A 551 -22.04 -20.00 15.41
C SER A 551 -23.36 -19.28 15.08
N LYS A 552 -23.28 -18.01 14.66
CA LYS A 552 -24.42 -17.12 14.38
C LYS A 552 -24.27 -16.31 13.09
N ILE A 553 -23.05 -15.96 12.70
CA ILE A 553 -22.76 -15.21 11.48
C ILE A 553 -22.16 -16.19 10.46
N HIS A 554 -22.85 -16.37 9.34
CA HIS A 554 -22.40 -17.19 8.22
C HIS A 554 -22.03 -16.35 6.99
N HIS A 555 -22.54 -15.12 6.94
CA HIS A 555 -22.35 -14.17 5.85
C HIS A 555 -21.76 -12.87 6.38
N VAL A 556 -20.69 -12.40 5.75
CA VAL A 556 -20.14 -11.06 5.95
C VAL A 556 -20.36 -10.27 4.65
N VAL A 557 -21.01 -9.12 4.75
CA VAL A 557 -21.04 -8.13 3.67
C VAL A 557 -20.11 -7.01 4.08
N PHE A 558 -19.20 -6.65 3.19
CA PHE A 558 -18.24 -5.59 3.35
C PHE A 558 -18.57 -4.53 2.31
N ILE A 559 -19.03 -3.37 2.77
CA ILE A 559 -19.39 -2.24 1.94
C ILE A 559 -18.26 -1.22 2.08
N VAL A 560 -17.66 -0.87 0.96
CA VAL A 560 -16.64 0.16 0.86
C VAL A 560 -17.26 1.39 0.21
N LYS A 561 -16.93 2.53 0.80
CA LYS A 561 -17.26 3.89 0.39
C LYS A 561 -15.96 4.69 0.20
N GLU A 562 -16.05 5.99 -0.09
CA GLU A 562 -14.92 6.79 -0.49
C GLU A 562 -14.66 8.06 0.35
N ASN A 563 -13.40 8.20 0.78
CA ASN A 563 -12.76 9.49 1.09
C ASN A 563 -13.24 10.29 2.32
N ARG A 564 -14.16 9.79 3.16
CA ARG A 564 -14.74 10.58 4.26
C ARG A 564 -14.03 10.44 5.61
N THR A 565 -13.84 11.57 6.30
CA THR A 565 -13.48 11.56 7.73
C THR A 565 -14.70 11.31 8.63
N PHE A 566 -14.45 10.93 9.88
CA PHE A 566 -15.53 10.73 10.86
C PHE A 566 -16.33 12.00 11.08
N ASP A 567 -15.68 13.13 11.36
CA ASP A 567 -16.40 14.37 11.65
C ASP A 567 -17.15 14.95 10.43
N GLN A 568 -16.69 14.68 9.20
CA GLN A 568 -17.37 15.14 7.98
C GLN A 568 -18.82 14.67 7.88
N VAL A 569 -19.08 13.43 8.34
CA VAL A 569 -20.39 12.78 8.27
C VAL A 569 -21.06 12.69 9.63
N PHE A 570 -20.33 12.44 10.72
CA PHE A 570 -20.90 12.28 12.07
C PHE A 570 -20.48 13.36 13.07
N GLY A 571 -19.88 14.48 12.64
CA GLY A 571 -19.53 15.59 13.53
C GLY A 571 -20.73 16.17 14.31
N ASP A 572 -21.94 16.13 13.74
CA ASP A 572 -23.19 16.56 14.39
C ASP A 572 -23.95 15.42 15.13
N LEU A 573 -23.33 14.24 15.25
CA LEU A 573 -23.91 13.08 15.93
C LEU A 573 -23.72 13.14 17.45
N GLY A 574 -24.73 13.61 18.18
CA GLY A 574 -24.74 13.56 19.65
C GLY A 574 -24.82 12.14 20.25
N ASP A 575 -24.54 12.05 21.56
CA ASP A 575 -24.49 10.83 22.39
C ASP A 575 -25.48 9.72 21.99
N LEU A 576 -24.95 8.50 21.78
CA LEU A 576 -25.73 7.33 21.40
C LEU A 576 -25.99 6.42 22.60
N ASN A 577 -27.26 6.22 22.95
CA ASN A 577 -27.69 5.36 24.06
C ASN A 577 -27.07 5.69 25.44
N GLY A 578 -26.57 6.92 25.61
CA GLY A 578 -25.87 7.38 26.82
C GLY A 578 -24.37 7.06 26.84
N GLU A 579 -23.80 6.61 25.72
CA GLU A 579 -22.37 6.61 25.44
C GLU A 579 -22.05 7.89 24.64
N HIS A 580 -20.94 8.54 24.98
CA HIS A 580 -20.48 9.74 24.28
C HIS A 580 -20.06 9.38 22.85
N VAL A 581 -20.09 10.34 21.93
CA VAL A 581 -19.47 10.24 20.62
C VAL A 581 -18.42 11.35 20.56
N GLU A 582 -17.15 10.99 20.34
CA GLU A 582 -16.11 12.00 20.10
C GLU A 582 -16.38 12.63 18.72
N ALA A 583 -16.96 13.82 18.66
CA ALA A 583 -17.43 14.41 17.40
C ALA A 583 -17.34 15.94 17.42
N ASP A 584 -16.94 16.54 16.31
CA ASP A 584 -16.88 18.01 16.15
C ASP A 584 -17.94 18.55 15.17
N PRO A 585 -19.02 19.20 15.66
CA PRO A 585 -20.07 19.76 14.81
C PRO A 585 -19.60 20.88 13.87
N SER A 586 -18.41 21.47 14.10
CA SER A 586 -17.86 22.50 13.20
C SER A 586 -17.29 21.94 11.89
N LEU A 587 -17.13 20.61 11.80
CA LEU A 587 -16.61 19.90 10.63
C LEU A 587 -17.67 19.06 9.89
N ALA A 588 -18.92 19.07 10.33
CA ALA A 588 -20.03 18.23 9.81
C ALA A 588 -20.56 18.68 8.43
N PHE A 589 -19.70 18.71 7.41
CA PHE A 589 -20.02 19.21 6.07
C PHE A 589 -21.09 18.40 5.32
N PHE A 590 -21.28 17.13 5.66
CA PHE A 590 -22.29 16.24 5.07
C PHE A 590 -23.27 15.67 6.12
N GLY A 591 -23.42 16.34 7.25
CA GLY A 591 -24.28 15.90 8.36
C GLY A 591 -25.79 16.01 8.11
N MET A 592 -26.55 16.14 9.21
CA MET A 592 -27.99 16.40 9.19
C MET A 592 -28.34 17.88 8.98
N ASP A 593 -27.41 18.80 9.21
CA ASP A 593 -27.62 20.26 9.10
C ASP A 593 -26.57 20.92 8.18
N ALA A 594 -26.33 20.31 7.02
CA ALA A 594 -25.28 20.73 6.10
C ALA A 594 -25.65 21.98 5.27
N MET A 595 -24.61 22.69 4.82
CA MET A 595 -24.70 23.75 3.83
C MET A 595 -24.20 23.23 2.48
N ALA A 596 -25.11 22.87 1.57
CA ALA A 596 -24.73 22.49 0.22
C ALA A 596 -24.63 23.72 -0.68
N GLU A 597 -23.48 23.94 -1.31
CA GLU A 597 -23.24 25.06 -2.22
C GLU A 597 -22.58 24.58 -3.52
N ASN A 598 -22.95 25.23 -4.62
CA ASN A 598 -22.28 25.10 -5.91
C ASN A 598 -21.36 26.32 -6.09
N GLY A 599 -20.05 26.10 -6.26
CA GLY A 599 -19.07 27.16 -6.40
C GLY A 599 -19.27 28.04 -7.64
N ASP A 600 -19.72 27.45 -8.75
CA ASP A 600 -19.86 28.12 -10.05
C ASP A 600 -21.21 28.86 -10.21
N THR A 601 -22.31 28.24 -9.76
CA THR A 601 -23.66 28.81 -9.88
C THR A 601 -24.04 29.68 -8.68
N HIS A 602 -23.31 29.56 -7.57
CA HIS A 602 -23.65 30.10 -6.24
C HIS A 602 -25.03 29.67 -5.73
N GLU A 603 -25.60 28.60 -6.27
CA GLU A 603 -26.80 27.97 -5.74
C GLU A 603 -26.49 27.32 -4.39
N LYS A 604 -27.45 27.39 -3.46
CA LYS A 604 -27.28 27.01 -2.06
C LYS A 604 -28.52 26.27 -1.56
N VAL A 605 -28.30 25.25 -0.72
CA VAL A 605 -29.32 24.61 0.11
C VAL A 605 -28.83 24.65 1.55
N GLU A 606 -29.43 25.55 2.33
CA GLU A 606 -29.26 25.65 3.77
C GLU A 606 -30.06 24.53 4.47
N HIS A 607 -29.53 24.01 5.59
CA HIS A 607 -30.17 22.96 6.40
C HIS A 607 -30.44 21.66 5.62
N ALA A 608 -29.49 21.27 4.77
CA ALA A 608 -29.57 20.04 3.98
C ALA A 608 -29.28 18.81 4.86
N HIS A 609 -30.24 17.88 4.91
CA HIS A 609 -30.02 16.56 5.50
C HIS A 609 -29.32 15.67 4.45
N VAL A 610 -27.99 15.61 4.47
CA VAL A 610 -27.21 14.94 3.40
C VAL A 610 -27.04 13.43 3.66
N THR A 611 -26.80 13.03 4.91
CA THR A 611 -26.59 11.62 5.32
C THR A 611 -27.67 11.05 6.27
N PRO A 612 -28.98 11.21 5.99
CA PRO A 612 -30.04 10.83 6.91
C PRO A 612 -30.16 9.31 7.15
N ASN A 613 -29.74 8.46 6.21
CA ASN A 613 -29.78 7.00 6.40
C ASN A 613 -28.61 6.54 7.27
N GLU A 614 -27.39 7.03 7.05
CA GLU A 614 -26.22 6.72 7.89
C GLU A 614 -26.45 7.17 9.34
N HIS A 615 -26.97 8.38 9.54
CA HIS A 615 -27.41 8.87 10.83
C HIS A 615 -28.53 8.03 11.48
N ALA A 616 -29.40 7.40 10.68
CA ALA A 616 -30.41 6.48 11.19
C ALA A 616 -29.82 5.09 11.50
N LEU A 617 -28.79 4.65 10.77
CA LEU A 617 -28.07 3.41 10.98
C LEU A 617 -27.18 3.49 12.24
N ALA A 618 -26.41 4.57 12.41
CA ALA A 618 -25.59 4.84 13.58
C ALA A 618 -26.41 4.84 14.89
N ARG A 619 -27.62 5.44 14.88
CA ARG A 619 -28.53 5.41 16.05
C ARG A 619 -29.14 4.03 16.33
N ARG A 620 -29.15 3.11 15.36
CA ARG A 620 -29.76 1.76 15.48
C ARG A 620 -28.73 0.66 15.77
N PHE A 621 -27.52 0.78 15.23
CA PHE A 621 -26.47 -0.22 15.20
C PHE A 621 -25.16 0.35 15.76
N ALA A 622 -24.09 -0.45 15.83
CA ALA A 622 -22.85 0.01 16.45
C ALA A 622 -22.02 0.84 15.46
N ILE A 623 -21.39 1.91 15.96
CA ILE A 623 -20.34 2.66 15.26
C ILE A 623 -19.01 2.56 16.04
N SER A 624 -17.91 2.96 15.43
CA SER A 624 -16.67 3.29 16.13
C SER A 624 -16.32 4.76 15.88
N ASP A 625 -16.02 5.48 16.95
CA ASP A 625 -15.47 6.84 16.93
C ASP A 625 -13.94 6.85 17.10
N ASN A 626 -13.32 5.67 17.12
CA ASN A 626 -11.88 5.43 17.28
C ASN A 626 -11.40 4.43 16.21
N TYR A 627 -11.86 4.66 14.97
CA TYR A 627 -11.50 3.88 13.78
C TYR A 627 -10.75 4.76 12.78
N TYR A 628 -9.68 4.20 12.21
CA TYR A 628 -8.82 4.88 11.25
C TYR A 628 -8.61 4.04 10.00
N VAL A 629 -8.51 4.69 8.84
CA VAL A 629 -7.95 4.06 7.66
C VAL A 629 -6.44 3.84 7.85
N ASP A 630 -5.90 2.77 7.25
CA ASP A 630 -4.46 2.48 7.29
C ASP A 630 -3.68 3.23 6.16
N SER A 631 -4.40 3.97 5.30
CA SER A 631 -4.01 4.61 4.03
C SER A 631 -3.94 6.14 4.10
N ASP A 632 -3.10 6.73 3.25
CA ASP A 632 -3.10 8.19 3.00
C ASP A 632 -4.05 8.57 1.84
N VAL A 633 -4.24 7.69 0.84
CA VAL A 633 -5.00 7.95 -0.39
C VAL A 633 -5.70 6.69 -0.94
N SER A 634 -6.54 6.84 -1.95
CA SER A 634 -7.36 5.74 -2.48
C SER A 634 -6.54 4.61 -3.08
N VAL A 635 -5.40 4.95 -3.70
CA VAL A 635 -4.46 3.96 -4.26
C VAL A 635 -3.93 3.00 -3.20
N ASP A 636 -3.50 3.50 -2.03
CA ASP A 636 -3.01 2.63 -0.95
C ASP A 636 -4.15 2.13 -0.03
N GLY A 637 -5.29 2.82 -0.01
CA GLY A 637 -6.56 2.42 0.62
C GLY A 637 -7.11 1.11 0.09
N HIS A 638 -7.32 1.02 -1.23
CA HIS A 638 -7.80 -0.21 -1.86
C HIS A 638 -6.83 -1.39 -1.71
N HIS A 639 -5.52 -1.12 -1.70
CA HIS A 639 -4.51 -2.11 -1.33
C HIS A 639 -4.75 -2.68 0.08
N TRP A 640 -4.93 -1.81 1.08
CA TRP A 640 -5.24 -2.20 2.45
C TRP A 640 -6.56 -2.98 2.56
N LEU A 641 -7.64 -2.50 1.93
CA LEU A 641 -8.96 -3.16 1.88
C LEU A 641 -8.90 -4.57 1.28
N GLN A 642 -8.09 -4.77 0.24
CA GLN A 642 -7.82 -6.07 -0.36
C GLN A 642 -6.82 -6.92 0.43
N GLY A 643 -6.38 -6.47 1.61
CA GLY A 643 -5.46 -7.19 2.49
C GLY A 643 -4.04 -7.33 1.93
N ASN A 644 -3.67 -6.48 0.97
CA ASN A 644 -2.33 -6.43 0.38
C ASN A 644 -1.60 -5.20 0.94
N TYR A 645 -0.63 -5.39 1.83
CA TYR A 645 0.13 -4.27 2.38
C TYR A 645 0.90 -3.59 1.22
N PRO A 646 0.70 -2.28 0.96
CA PRO A 646 1.49 -1.51 0.00
C PRO A 646 2.99 -1.75 0.15
N ASN A 647 3.68 -2.02 -0.96
CA ASN A 647 5.14 -2.16 -0.97
C ASN A 647 5.82 -0.81 -1.30
N GLU A 648 7.15 -0.82 -1.39
CA GLU A 648 7.98 0.35 -1.70
C GLU A 648 7.73 0.96 -3.07
N LEU A 649 7.19 0.21 -4.04
CA LEU A 649 6.84 0.73 -5.35
C LEU A 649 5.58 1.61 -5.24
N VAL A 650 4.53 1.08 -4.61
CA VAL A 650 3.28 1.79 -4.34
C VAL A 650 3.56 3.03 -3.49
N GLU A 651 4.21 2.85 -2.33
CA GLU A 651 4.43 3.92 -1.34
C GLU A 651 5.36 5.02 -1.87
N ALA A 652 6.32 4.73 -2.75
CA ALA A 652 7.12 5.78 -3.40
C ALA A 652 6.42 6.40 -4.63
N GLY A 653 5.53 5.67 -5.29
CA GLY A 653 4.88 6.08 -6.54
C GLY A 653 3.61 6.92 -6.34
N TRP A 654 2.71 6.51 -5.44
CA TRP A 654 1.44 7.20 -5.23
C TRP A 654 1.60 8.69 -4.86
N PRO A 655 2.54 9.10 -3.97
CA PRO A 655 2.61 10.51 -3.57
C PRO A 655 3.07 11.38 -4.74
N ALA A 656 3.98 10.86 -5.57
CA ALA A 656 4.43 11.56 -6.77
C ALA A 656 3.29 11.71 -7.80
N SER A 657 2.42 10.70 -7.92
CA SER A 657 1.24 10.72 -8.80
C SER A 657 0.16 11.69 -8.31
N TYR A 658 -0.19 11.66 -7.02
CA TYR A 658 -1.16 12.58 -6.41
C TYR A 658 -0.63 14.01 -6.27
N GLY A 659 0.69 14.21 -6.31
CA GLY A 659 1.31 15.51 -6.49
C GLY A 659 1.33 16.04 -7.93
N HIS A 660 0.77 15.28 -8.90
CA HIS A 660 0.76 15.60 -10.33
C HIS A 660 2.16 15.78 -10.95
N GLU A 661 3.15 15.04 -10.46
CA GLU A 661 4.54 15.09 -10.95
C GLU A 661 5.12 13.67 -11.12
N LEU A 662 4.24 12.70 -11.41
CA LEU A 662 4.50 11.37 -11.96
C LEU A 662 3.29 10.92 -12.78
N HIS A 663 3.39 10.99 -14.12
CA HIS A 663 2.26 10.76 -15.00
C HIS A 663 2.32 9.37 -15.68
N PRO A 664 1.33 8.49 -15.45
CA PRO A 664 1.19 7.28 -16.24
C PRO A 664 0.81 7.66 -17.67
N ASN A 665 1.68 7.34 -18.62
CA ASN A 665 1.48 7.66 -20.04
C ASN A 665 1.28 6.38 -20.84
N LEU A 666 0.20 6.34 -21.63
CA LEU A 666 -0.13 5.26 -22.58
C LEU A 666 0.80 5.29 -23.81
N VAL A 667 2.12 5.21 -23.59
CA VAL A 667 3.18 5.32 -24.59
C VAL A 667 3.84 3.94 -24.80
N PRO A 668 3.55 3.23 -25.90
CA PRO A 668 4.06 1.87 -26.13
C PRO A 668 5.59 1.74 -26.16
N ASP A 669 6.30 2.81 -26.53
CA ASP A 669 7.77 2.82 -26.59
C ASP A 669 8.44 3.00 -25.22
N ALA A 670 7.65 3.30 -24.17
CA ALA A 670 8.10 3.62 -22.81
C ALA A 670 7.33 2.78 -21.75
N PRO A 671 7.45 1.43 -21.78
CA PRO A 671 6.62 0.52 -21.00
C PRO A 671 6.61 0.79 -19.50
N GLY A 672 7.70 1.24 -18.90
CA GLY A 672 7.76 1.55 -17.47
C GLY A 672 6.85 2.69 -17.01
N ARG A 673 6.31 3.51 -17.92
CA ARG A 673 5.26 4.50 -17.61
C ARG A 673 3.85 3.93 -17.54
N MET A 674 3.67 2.73 -18.09
CA MET A 674 2.39 2.03 -18.08
C MET A 674 2.22 1.22 -16.78
N GLU A 675 3.31 0.87 -16.09
CA GLU A 675 3.29 -0.07 -14.94
C GLU A 675 3.15 0.61 -13.56
N ILE A 676 2.66 1.85 -13.49
CA ILE A 676 2.56 2.65 -12.25
C ILE A 676 1.16 3.27 -12.16
N GLY A 677 0.48 3.08 -11.03
CA GLY A 677 -0.81 3.71 -10.70
C GLY A 677 -2.00 2.73 -10.65
N GLY A 678 -3.21 3.27 -10.45
CA GLY A 678 -4.43 2.48 -10.23
C GLY A 678 -4.59 2.04 -8.77
N ALA A 679 -5.85 1.86 -8.33
CA ALA A 679 -6.17 1.52 -6.94
C ALA A 679 -6.11 0.00 -6.66
N SER A 680 -6.20 -0.83 -7.71
CA SER A 680 -6.23 -2.30 -7.57
C SER A 680 -4.83 -2.91 -7.67
N PRO A 681 -4.41 -3.75 -6.71
CA PRO A 681 -3.13 -4.43 -6.78
C PRO A 681 -2.94 -5.22 -8.09
N HIS A 682 -1.82 -4.99 -8.76
CA HIS A 682 -1.36 -5.73 -9.92
C HIS A 682 -0.16 -6.66 -9.56
N PRO A 683 0.23 -7.63 -10.42
CA PRO A 683 1.14 -8.72 -10.06
C PRO A 683 2.46 -8.34 -9.35
N GLU A 684 3.05 -7.20 -9.70
CA GLU A 684 4.26 -6.62 -9.11
C GLU A 684 4.10 -6.29 -7.61
N GLU A 685 2.90 -5.90 -7.21
CA GLU A 685 2.56 -5.38 -5.88
C GLU A 685 2.06 -6.48 -4.95
N TYR A 686 1.82 -7.68 -5.47
CA TYR A 686 1.35 -8.81 -4.67
C TYR A 686 2.39 -9.20 -3.62
N ASN A 687 1.95 -9.21 -2.36
CA ASN A 687 2.66 -9.87 -1.28
C ASN A 687 2.79 -11.39 -1.54
N GLN A 688 3.77 -12.05 -0.93
CA GLN A 688 4.06 -13.48 -1.16
C GLN A 688 2.82 -14.38 -1.06
N ALA A 689 1.94 -14.08 -0.10
CA ALA A 689 0.73 -14.85 0.15
C ALA A 689 -0.46 -14.44 -0.74
N GLY A 690 -0.37 -13.38 -1.52
CA GLY A 690 -1.47 -12.80 -2.29
C GLY A 690 -2.42 -11.95 -1.44
N THR A 691 -3.57 -11.67 -2.03
CA THR A 691 -4.62 -10.80 -1.50
C THR A 691 -5.58 -11.55 -0.57
N LEU A 692 -6.52 -10.82 0.04
CA LEU A 692 -7.70 -11.34 0.73
C LEU A 692 -8.42 -12.41 -0.12
N TRP A 693 -8.53 -12.19 -1.43
CA TRP A 693 -9.20 -13.10 -2.37
C TRP A 693 -8.50 -14.47 -2.43
N ASP A 694 -7.17 -14.48 -2.47
CA ASP A 694 -6.35 -15.70 -2.45
C ASP A 694 -6.48 -16.42 -1.10
N HIS A 695 -6.62 -15.68 0.00
CA HIS A 695 -6.93 -16.25 1.31
C HIS A 695 -8.34 -16.87 1.36
N LEU A 696 -9.38 -16.18 0.90
CA LEU A 696 -10.75 -16.71 0.83
C LEU A 696 -10.80 -18.00 -0.01
N ALA A 697 -10.22 -17.99 -1.21
CA ALA A 697 -10.18 -19.12 -2.13
C ALA A 697 -9.42 -20.34 -1.56
N ARG A 698 -8.20 -20.14 -1.03
CA ARG A 698 -7.42 -21.24 -0.41
C ARG A 698 -8.08 -21.85 0.83
N HIS A 699 -8.93 -21.09 1.51
CA HIS A 699 -9.72 -21.55 2.65
C HIS A 699 -11.14 -22.00 2.29
N GLN A 700 -11.47 -22.10 0.99
CA GLN A 700 -12.76 -22.54 0.46
C GLN A 700 -13.96 -21.71 0.97
N ILE A 701 -13.73 -20.43 1.28
CA ILE A 701 -14.79 -19.49 1.64
C ILE A 701 -15.41 -18.96 0.36
N SER A 702 -16.72 -19.17 0.17
CA SER A 702 -17.41 -18.65 -1.02
C SER A 702 -17.52 -17.13 -0.96
N PHE A 703 -17.21 -16.45 -2.06
CA PHE A 703 -17.32 -14.99 -2.13
C PHE A 703 -17.88 -14.48 -3.46
N ARG A 704 -18.36 -13.23 -3.44
CA ARG A 704 -18.79 -12.49 -4.65
C ARG A 704 -18.35 -11.04 -4.52
N ASN A 705 -17.76 -10.49 -5.57
CA ASN A 705 -17.31 -9.11 -5.62
C ASN A 705 -18.18 -8.26 -6.56
N TYR A 706 -18.45 -7.02 -6.14
CA TYR A 706 -19.19 -5.99 -6.85
C TYR A 706 -18.37 -4.69 -6.80
N GLY A 707 -17.61 -4.44 -7.87
CA GLY A 707 -16.83 -3.20 -8.07
C GLY A 707 -15.31 -3.37 -7.98
N GLU A 708 -14.80 -4.19 -7.06
CA GLU A 708 -13.37 -4.15 -6.69
C GLU A 708 -12.41 -4.77 -7.71
N GLY A 709 -11.19 -4.23 -7.76
CA GLY A 709 -10.00 -4.95 -8.25
C GLY A 709 -9.71 -4.86 -9.75
N TYR A 710 -10.36 -3.93 -10.47
CA TYR A 710 -10.08 -3.64 -11.89
C TYR A 710 -9.98 -2.14 -12.21
N ASP A 711 -9.81 -1.30 -11.17
CA ASP A 711 -9.21 0.03 -11.28
C ASP A 711 -7.69 -0.18 -11.39
N LEU A 712 -7.16 -0.17 -12.62
CA LEU A 712 -5.83 -0.67 -12.97
C LEU A 712 -5.08 0.38 -13.80
N PRO A 713 -3.73 0.34 -13.87
CA PRO A 713 -2.95 1.29 -14.66
C PRO A 713 -3.51 1.50 -16.07
N GLY A 714 -3.76 2.76 -16.44
CA GLY A 714 -4.21 3.14 -17.76
C GLY A 714 -5.67 2.81 -18.08
N ASP A 715 -6.54 2.68 -17.08
CA ASP A 715 -7.98 2.63 -17.30
C ASP A 715 -8.59 4.02 -17.58
N GLY A 716 -9.82 4.03 -18.12
CA GLY A 716 -10.51 5.23 -18.56
C GLY A 716 -11.89 5.35 -17.92
N GLN A 717 -12.18 6.51 -17.34
CA GLN A 717 -13.37 6.79 -16.53
C GLN A 717 -14.05 8.12 -16.93
N ASP A 718 -13.64 8.71 -18.05
CA ASP A 718 -14.07 10.03 -18.56
C ASP A 718 -15.54 10.07 -19.03
N GLU A 719 -16.14 8.91 -19.32
CA GLU A 719 -17.58 8.71 -19.47
C GLU A 719 -18.07 7.66 -18.45
N ALA A 720 -19.40 7.52 -18.29
CA ALA A 720 -19.98 6.53 -17.39
C ALA A 720 -19.62 5.06 -17.72
N TYR A 721 -19.36 4.72 -18.98
CA TYR A 721 -18.82 3.41 -19.40
C TYR A 721 -19.53 2.15 -18.88
N GLU A 722 -20.86 2.17 -18.76
CA GLU A 722 -21.67 1.00 -18.42
C GLU A 722 -21.38 -0.21 -19.34
N PRO A 723 -21.51 -1.46 -18.83
CA PRO A 723 -22.01 -1.83 -17.50
C PRO A 723 -20.91 -1.96 -16.41
N THR A 724 -19.64 -1.76 -16.76
CA THR A 724 -18.49 -1.98 -15.87
C THR A 724 -17.89 -0.71 -15.27
N GLY A 725 -18.19 0.48 -15.82
CA GLY A 725 -17.72 1.76 -15.29
C GLY A 725 -16.35 2.21 -15.81
N THR A 726 -15.65 1.39 -16.61
CA THR A 726 -14.27 1.65 -17.02
C THR A 726 -13.99 1.19 -18.46
N ARG A 727 -12.93 1.75 -19.08
CA ARG A 727 -12.34 1.29 -20.33
C ARG A 727 -10.84 1.04 -20.16
N GLN A 728 -10.47 -0.23 -20.12
CA GLN A 728 -9.11 -0.73 -19.90
C GLN A 728 -8.29 -0.58 -21.19
N ALA A 729 -7.46 0.47 -21.28
CA ALA A 729 -6.58 0.69 -22.43
C ALA A 729 -5.39 -0.28 -22.45
N MET A 730 -5.06 -0.85 -21.30
CA MET A 730 -3.90 -1.70 -21.06
C MET A 730 -4.27 -3.17 -20.81
N ASN A 731 -3.31 -4.06 -21.08
CA ASN A 731 -3.41 -5.50 -20.86
C ASN A 731 -2.94 -5.89 -19.44
N VAL A 732 -3.55 -5.33 -18.39
CA VAL A 732 -3.23 -5.64 -16.98
C VAL A 732 -4.22 -6.70 -16.44
N PRO A 733 -3.76 -7.73 -15.69
CA PRO A 733 -4.64 -8.76 -15.14
C PRO A 733 -5.11 -8.45 -13.72
N MET A 734 -6.31 -8.94 -13.38
CA MET A 734 -6.77 -9.03 -11.99
C MET A 734 -6.22 -10.29 -11.30
N PRO A 735 -6.30 -10.44 -9.96
CA PRO A 735 -6.13 -11.74 -9.31
C PRO A 735 -7.13 -12.75 -9.88
N LYS A 736 -6.71 -13.96 -10.30
CA LYS A 736 -7.61 -14.92 -10.97
C LYS A 736 -8.85 -15.27 -10.14
N VAL A 737 -8.65 -15.49 -8.85
CA VAL A 737 -9.75 -15.82 -7.93
C VAL A 737 -10.76 -14.67 -7.82
N LEU A 738 -10.33 -13.42 -7.97
CA LEU A 738 -11.21 -12.26 -8.04
C LEU A 738 -11.88 -12.16 -9.42
N PHE A 739 -11.11 -12.25 -10.50
CA PHE A 739 -11.61 -12.26 -11.89
C PHE A 739 -12.80 -13.22 -12.09
N ASP A 740 -12.69 -14.44 -11.57
CA ASP A 740 -13.73 -15.48 -11.65
C ASP A 740 -14.97 -15.17 -10.80
N ASN A 741 -14.84 -14.32 -9.75
CA ASN A 741 -15.87 -14.02 -8.76
C ASN A 741 -16.36 -12.56 -8.72
N THR A 742 -15.90 -11.69 -9.63
CA THR A 742 -16.40 -10.30 -9.83
C THR A 742 -17.64 -10.24 -10.74
N SER A 743 -18.57 -9.32 -10.47
CA SER A 743 -19.71 -9.09 -11.38
C SER A 743 -19.29 -8.37 -12.66
N ARG A 744 -19.92 -8.75 -13.78
CA ARG A 744 -19.73 -8.11 -15.10
C ARG A 744 -20.88 -7.15 -15.45
N ALA A 745 -21.82 -6.96 -14.53
CA ALA A 745 -22.95 -6.06 -14.67
C ALA A 745 -22.97 -4.95 -13.61
N TYR A 746 -22.00 -4.97 -12.68
CA TYR A 746 -21.89 -3.99 -11.60
C TYR A 746 -20.65 -3.11 -11.85
N PRO A 747 -20.82 -1.79 -11.95
CA PRO A 747 -19.71 -0.87 -12.17
C PRO A 747 -18.70 -0.76 -11.02
N MET A 748 -17.41 -0.57 -11.33
CA MET A 748 -16.40 -0.12 -10.38
C MET A 748 -16.56 1.38 -10.04
N PHE A 749 -15.54 1.98 -9.43
CA PHE A 749 -15.38 3.42 -9.32
C PHE A 749 -15.61 4.14 -10.65
N ASN A 750 -16.56 5.08 -10.63
CA ASN A 750 -16.87 6.03 -11.68
C ASN A 750 -18.00 6.94 -11.15
N THR A 751 -17.69 8.17 -10.78
CA THR A 751 -18.64 9.16 -10.20
C THR A 751 -19.71 9.64 -11.19
N ARG A 752 -19.63 9.27 -12.48
CA ARG A 752 -20.66 9.56 -13.50
C ARG A 752 -21.78 8.51 -13.51
N ILE A 753 -21.58 7.38 -12.82
CA ILE A 753 -22.61 6.39 -12.56
C ILE A 753 -23.20 6.64 -11.16
N SER A 754 -24.53 6.68 -11.06
CA SER A 754 -25.22 6.77 -9.76
C SER A 754 -25.08 5.50 -8.92
N ASP A 755 -25.00 5.65 -7.60
CA ASP A 755 -25.06 4.50 -6.69
C ASP A 755 -26.47 3.87 -6.67
N GLN A 756 -27.51 4.60 -7.10
CA GLN A 756 -28.80 3.99 -7.45
C GLN A 756 -28.69 2.98 -8.62
N TYR A 757 -27.85 3.25 -9.63
CA TYR A 757 -27.60 2.29 -10.71
C TYR A 757 -26.86 1.07 -10.17
N ARG A 758 -25.77 1.27 -9.41
CA ARG A 758 -25.02 0.17 -8.76
C ARG A 758 -25.93 -0.72 -7.91
N LEU A 759 -26.75 -0.13 -7.04
CA LEU A 759 -27.77 -0.81 -6.25
C LEU A 759 -28.76 -1.60 -7.13
N THR A 760 -29.20 -1.03 -8.26
CA THR A 760 -30.10 -1.71 -9.20
C THR A 760 -29.46 -2.96 -9.79
N GLN A 761 -28.19 -2.89 -10.20
CA GLN A 761 -27.47 -4.04 -10.75
C GLN A 761 -27.21 -5.12 -9.69
N PHE A 762 -26.80 -4.73 -8.49
CA PHE A 762 -26.70 -5.65 -7.34
C PHE A 762 -28.05 -6.34 -7.07
N THR A 763 -29.14 -5.58 -7.00
CA THR A 763 -30.49 -6.09 -6.70
C THR A 763 -30.97 -7.07 -7.77
N ASN A 764 -30.70 -6.79 -9.05
CA ASN A 764 -31.01 -7.67 -10.16
C ASN A 764 -30.26 -9.01 -10.03
N GLU A 765 -28.94 -8.98 -9.80
CA GLU A 765 -28.14 -10.19 -9.65
C GLU A 765 -28.48 -10.96 -8.37
N PHE A 766 -28.69 -10.26 -7.25
CA PHE A 766 -29.07 -10.84 -5.96
C PHE A 766 -30.38 -11.61 -6.05
N ASN A 767 -31.41 -10.99 -6.65
CA ASN A 767 -32.70 -11.63 -6.86
C ASN A 767 -32.60 -12.81 -7.83
N ALA A 768 -31.90 -12.64 -8.95
CA ALA A 768 -31.76 -13.70 -9.96
C ALA A 768 -30.99 -14.93 -9.44
N ARG A 769 -29.88 -14.73 -8.71
CA ARG A 769 -29.04 -15.85 -8.22
C ARG A 769 -29.57 -16.48 -6.93
N PHE A 770 -29.79 -15.67 -5.90
CA PHE A 770 -29.92 -16.18 -4.53
C PHE A 770 -31.37 -16.33 -4.08
N ILE A 771 -32.27 -15.45 -4.54
CA ILE A 771 -33.70 -15.52 -4.20
C ILE A 771 -34.47 -16.44 -5.16
N ALA A 772 -34.43 -16.15 -6.47
CA ALA A 772 -35.15 -16.92 -7.48
C ALA A 772 -34.36 -18.15 -7.97
N GLY A 773 -33.05 -18.00 -8.20
CA GLY A 773 -32.17 -19.07 -8.67
C GLY A 773 -31.76 -20.10 -7.61
N GLY A 774 -31.99 -19.81 -6.33
CA GLY A 774 -31.71 -20.71 -5.22
C GLY A 774 -30.23 -21.04 -4.99
N GLN A 775 -29.29 -20.27 -5.56
CA GLN A 775 -27.87 -20.42 -5.27
C GLN A 775 -27.61 -20.08 -3.79
N PRO A 776 -26.71 -20.80 -3.09
CA PRO A 776 -26.29 -20.40 -1.74
C PRO A 776 -25.75 -18.98 -1.75
N PHE A 777 -26.19 -18.15 -0.80
CA PHE A 777 -25.63 -16.81 -0.63
C PHE A 777 -24.16 -16.91 -0.19
N PRO A 778 -23.22 -16.10 -0.74
CA PRO A 778 -21.80 -16.23 -0.45
C PRO A 778 -21.48 -15.94 1.03
N GLN A 779 -20.42 -16.53 1.55
CA GLN A 779 -19.96 -16.28 2.92
C GLN A 779 -19.31 -14.90 3.07
N PHE A 780 -18.73 -14.36 1.99
CA PHE A 780 -18.19 -13.00 1.93
C PHE A 780 -18.72 -12.28 0.68
N VAL A 781 -19.21 -11.05 0.84
CA VAL A 781 -19.65 -10.20 -0.29
C VAL A 781 -18.99 -8.85 -0.14
N PHE A 782 -18.30 -8.38 -1.19
CA PHE A 782 -17.72 -7.05 -1.26
C PHE A 782 -18.58 -6.18 -2.18
N ILE A 783 -18.87 -4.93 -1.79
CA ILE A 783 -19.70 -3.98 -2.53
C ILE A 783 -19.05 -2.60 -2.44
N TRP A 784 -18.74 -1.98 -3.57
CA TRP A 784 -18.21 -0.62 -3.63
C TRP A 784 -19.31 0.39 -4.00
N LEU A 785 -19.56 1.37 -3.12
CA LEU A 785 -20.46 2.51 -3.36
C LEU A 785 -19.60 3.79 -3.36
N PRO A 786 -19.01 4.17 -4.52
CA PRO A 786 -17.94 5.16 -4.56
C PRO A 786 -18.40 6.62 -4.65
N ASN A 787 -19.69 6.93 -4.78
CA ASN A 787 -20.05 8.30 -5.18
C ASN A 787 -19.75 9.35 -4.11
N ASP A 788 -19.62 9.01 -2.83
CA ASP A 788 -19.22 9.98 -1.81
C ASP A 788 -17.73 10.36 -1.81
N HIS A 789 -16.94 9.83 -2.75
CA HIS A 789 -15.72 10.48 -3.26
C HIS A 789 -16.02 11.94 -3.65
N THR A 790 -17.24 12.18 -4.13
CA THR A 790 -17.68 13.41 -4.78
C THR A 790 -16.90 13.69 -6.06
N ASP A 791 -17.30 14.75 -6.76
CA ASP A 791 -16.68 15.21 -7.99
C ASP A 791 -17.12 16.66 -8.24
N GLU A 792 -16.59 17.29 -9.28
CA GLU A 792 -17.05 18.61 -9.70
C GLU A 792 -18.56 18.60 -10.03
N PRO A 793 -19.32 19.61 -9.56
CA PRO A 793 -20.77 19.63 -9.70
C PRO A 793 -21.25 19.48 -11.16
N ARG A 794 -22.18 18.55 -11.37
CA ARG A 794 -22.84 18.29 -12.66
C ARG A 794 -24.36 18.45 -12.53
N PRO A 795 -24.90 19.69 -12.51
CA PRO A 795 -26.35 19.92 -12.45
C PRO A 795 -27.14 19.20 -13.55
N ALA A 796 -26.57 19.05 -14.75
CA ALA A 796 -27.20 18.36 -15.88
C ALA A 796 -27.41 16.85 -15.63
N ASP A 797 -26.54 16.24 -14.83
CA ASP A 797 -26.56 14.80 -14.50
C ASP A 797 -27.35 14.52 -13.20
N GLY A 798 -27.87 15.56 -12.56
CA GLY A 798 -28.58 15.46 -11.27
C GLY A 798 -27.69 15.68 -10.04
N TYR A 799 -26.44 16.09 -10.21
CA TYR A 799 -25.48 16.36 -9.13
C TYR A 799 -25.11 17.85 -9.01
N PRO A 800 -26.05 18.75 -8.67
CA PRO A 800 -25.79 20.19 -8.61
C PRO A 800 -24.83 20.61 -7.49
N PHE A 801 -24.53 19.75 -6.51
CA PHE A 801 -23.62 20.03 -5.39
C PHE A 801 -22.71 18.82 -5.14
N ARG A 802 -21.53 19.00 -4.52
CA ARG A 802 -20.72 17.86 -4.01
C ARG A 802 -21.53 16.98 -3.04
N ALA A 803 -22.32 17.61 -2.17
CA ALA A 803 -23.28 16.95 -1.29
C ALA A 803 -24.38 16.12 -2.01
N SER A 804 -24.65 16.36 -3.30
CA SER A 804 -25.59 15.54 -4.07
C SER A 804 -25.08 14.13 -4.32
N PHE A 805 -23.75 13.96 -4.44
CA PHE A 805 -23.14 12.65 -4.59
C PHE A 805 -23.21 11.85 -3.28
N VAL A 806 -22.89 12.50 -2.15
CA VAL A 806 -23.01 11.90 -0.81
C VAL A 806 -24.46 11.51 -0.49
N ALA A 807 -25.45 12.31 -0.90
CA ALA A 807 -26.86 11.99 -0.72
C ALA A 807 -27.35 10.82 -1.62
N ASP A 808 -26.79 10.64 -2.82
CA ASP A 808 -27.03 9.46 -3.67
C ASP A 808 -26.46 8.19 -3.01
N ASN A 809 -25.23 8.28 -2.50
CA ASN A 809 -24.55 7.23 -1.76
C ASN A 809 -25.32 6.79 -0.49
N ASP A 810 -25.68 7.73 0.38
CA ASP A 810 -26.48 7.50 1.60
C ASP A 810 -27.81 6.80 1.28
N LEU A 811 -28.49 7.23 0.22
CA LEU A 811 -29.74 6.62 -0.24
C LEU A 811 -29.54 5.20 -0.79
N ALA A 812 -28.44 4.95 -1.50
CA ALA A 812 -28.09 3.61 -2.00
C ALA A 812 -27.77 2.65 -0.83
N LEU A 813 -26.96 3.10 0.13
CA LEU A 813 -26.64 2.36 1.35
C LEU A 813 -27.91 2.06 2.16
N GLY A 814 -28.77 3.05 2.42
CA GLY A 814 -30.02 2.86 3.15
C GLY A 814 -30.91 1.77 2.54
N LYS A 815 -31.10 1.79 1.22
CA LYS A 815 -31.86 0.78 0.47
C LYS A 815 -31.17 -0.59 0.43
N LEU A 816 -29.84 -0.64 0.38
CA LEU A 816 -29.08 -1.89 0.43
C LEU A 816 -29.25 -2.59 1.79
N ILE A 817 -29.21 -1.83 2.89
CA ILE A 817 -29.51 -2.36 4.23
C ILE A 817 -30.99 -2.76 4.36
N GLU A 818 -31.93 -2.02 3.75
CA GLU A 818 -33.34 -2.42 3.67
C GLU A 818 -33.52 -3.77 2.96
N LEU A 819 -32.88 -3.95 1.79
CA LEU A 819 -32.89 -5.20 1.02
C LEU A 819 -32.34 -6.36 1.85
N PHE A 820 -31.17 -6.19 2.49
CA PHE A 820 -30.57 -7.24 3.32
C PHE A 820 -31.43 -7.58 4.53
N SER A 821 -31.98 -6.59 5.24
CA SER A 821 -32.75 -6.80 6.48
C SER A 821 -34.10 -7.50 6.27
N HIS A 822 -34.66 -7.44 5.06
CA HIS A 822 -35.84 -8.21 4.65
C HIS A 822 -35.50 -9.54 3.96
N SER A 823 -34.22 -9.85 3.72
CA SER A 823 -33.80 -11.09 3.06
C SER A 823 -33.85 -12.32 4.01
N PRO A 824 -33.91 -13.55 3.45
CA PRO A 824 -33.80 -14.78 4.24
C PRO A 824 -32.47 -14.93 5.00
N PHE A 825 -31.43 -14.20 4.60
CA PHE A 825 -30.06 -14.28 5.11
C PHE A 825 -29.80 -13.33 6.29
N TRP A 826 -30.68 -12.33 6.53
CA TRP A 826 -30.47 -11.29 7.54
C TRP A 826 -30.03 -11.82 8.91
N ARG A 827 -30.70 -12.87 9.39
CA ARG A 827 -30.53 -13.48 10.72
C ARG A 827 -29.10 -13.95 11.03
N ASP A 828 -28.32 -14.26 10.00
CA ASP A 828 -26.95 -14.77 10.06
C ASP A 828 -25.95 -13.95 9.22
N THR A 829 -26.29 -12.68 8.94
CA THR A 829 -25.41 -11.69 8.30
C THR A 829 -24.82 -10.69 9.31
N ALA A 830 -23.57 -10.31 9.10
CA ALA A 830 -22.98 -9.08 9.61
C ALA A 830 -22.55 -8.22 8.41
N ILE A 831 -22.88 -6.92 8.45
CA ILE A 831 -22.51 -5.95 7.43
C ILE A 831 -21.56 -4.95 8.09
N PHE A 832 -20.44 -4.66 7.44
CA PHE A 832 -19.53 -3.60 7.84
C PHE A 832 -19.48 -2.55 6.72
N VAL A 833 -19.50 -1.28 7.10
CA VAL A 833 -19.38 -0.13 6.18
C VAL A 833 -18.18 0.69 6.64
N THR A 834 -17.29 1.03 5.71
CA THR A 834 -16.09 1.85 5.91
C THR A 834 -15.73 2.56 4.61
N GLU A 835 -14.96 3.64 4.73
CA GLU A 835 -14.25 4.26 3.62
C GLU A 835 -12.99 3.46 3.26
N ASP A 836 -12.41 3.77 2.09
CA ASP A 836 -11.13 3.30 1.57
C ASP A 836 -9.94 4.19 2.01
N ASP A 837 -10.19 5.48 2.17
CA ASP A 837 -9.27 6.50 2.68
C ASP A 837 -10.06 7.61 3.42
N ALA A 838 -9.39 8.67 3.85
CA ALA A 838 -10.00 9.86 4.44
C ALA A 838 -9.46 11.18 3.84
N GLN A 839 -8.86 11.11 2.65
CA GLN A 839 -7.96 12.11 2.07
C GLN A 839 -8.62 13.47 1.78
N ASP A 840 -9.93 13.49 1.49
CA ASP A 840 -10.75 14.69 1.22
C ASP A 840 -11.53 15.15 2.47
N GLY A 841 -11.09 14.73 3.66
CA GLY A 841 -11.76 15.00 4.93
C GLY A 841 -10.97 15.85 5.94
N LEU A 842 -11.71 16.53 6.81
CA LEU A 842 -11.19 17.19 8.01
C LEU A 842 -11.67 16.44 9.25
N ASP A 843 -10.80 16.25 10.24
CA ASP A 843 -11.10 15.63 11.52
C ASP A 843 -10.30 16.28 12.67
N HIS A 844 -10.92 16.36 13.84
CA HIS A 844 -10.36 17.01 15.03
C HIS A 844 -9.43 16.11 15.87
N VAL A 845 -9.36 14.81 15.56
CA VAL A 845 -8.51 13.82 16.24
C VAL A 845 -7.30 13.45 15.35
N ASP A 846 -7.55 12.96 14.13
CA ASP A 846 -6.51 12.67 13.13
C ASP A 846 -7.08 12.57 11.71
N ALA A 847 -6.35 13.05 10.71
CA ALA A 847 -6.77 13.04 9.31
C ALA A 847 -7.14 11.65 8.74
N HIS A 848 -6.66 10.55 9.32
CA HIS A 848 -7.01 9.18 8.92
C HIS A 848 -8.29 8.65 9.58
N ARG A 849 -8.91 9.42 10.49
CA ARG A 849 -10.06 8.96 11.26
C ARG A 849 -11.32 8.96 10.40
N SER A 850 -11.99 7.81 10.35
CA SER A 850 -13.01 7.55 9.34
C SER A 850 -14.20 6.75 9.90
N LEU A 851 -15.16 6.45 9.04
CA LEU A 851 -16.41 5.80 9.41
C LEU A 851 -16.22 4.28 9.56
N LEU A 852 -16.75 3.71 10.65
CA LEU A 852 -16.97 2.27 10.75
C LEU A 852 -18.34 1.99 11.36
N LEU A 853 -19.26 1.47 10.54
CA LEU A 853 -20.56 0.96 10.98
C LEU A 853 -20.58 -0.57 11.00
N ALA A 854 -21.17 -1.16 12.05
CA ALA A 854 -21.38 -2.61 12.16
C ALA A 854 -22.87 -2.94 12.31
N ILE A 855 -23.49 -3.37 11.21
CA ILE A 855 -24.93 -3.55 11.02
C ILE A 855 -25.27 -5.04 10.99
N SER A 856 -26.12 -5.50 11.92
CA SER A 856 -26.50 -6.91 12.06
C SER A 856 -27.71 -7.03 12.99
N PRO A 857 -28.57 -8.06 12.90
CA PRO A 857 -29.58 -8.33 13.93
C PRO A 857 -28.97 -8.70 15.30
N TRP A 858 -27.65 -8.90 15.35
CA TRP A 858 -26.87 -9.13 16.56
C TRP A 858 -26.21 -7.87 17.12
N ALA A 859 -26.05 -6.81 16.31
CA ALA A 859 -25.53 -5.52 16.75
C ALA A 859 -26.63 -4.67 17.40
N ARG A 860 -26.25 -3.74 18.27
CA ARG A 860 -27.12 -2.70 18.84
C ARG A 860 -26.43 -1.35 18.73
N GLY A 861 -27.23 -0.28 18.76
CA GLY A 861 -26.76 1.08 18.99
C GLY A 861 -25.77 1.17 20.16
N GLY A 862 -24.65 1.86 19.93
CA GLY A 862 -23.57 2.09 20.88
C GLY A 862 -22.28 2.48 20.16
N VAL A 863 -21.29 2.95 20.92
CA VAL A 863 -20.06 3.55 20.40
C VAL A 863 -18.84 2.71 20.81
N SER A 864 -17.97 2.41 19.85
CA SER A 864 -16.73 1.68 20.09
C SER A 864 -15.53 2.63 20.14
N HIS A 865 -15.14 3.02 21.35
CA HIS A 865 -13.89 3.75 21.65
C HIS A 865 -12.63 2.87 21.62
N VAL A 866 -12.72 1.62 21.13
CA VAL A 866 -11.56 0.74 20.96
C VAL A 866 -10.83 1.15 19.69
N HIS A 867 -9.52 1.36 19.77
CA HIS A 867 -8.71 1.73 18.61
C HIS A 867 -8.78 0.59 17.57
N THR A 868 -9.28 0.90 16.38
CA THR A 868 -9.41 -0.05 15.28
C THR A 868 -8.98 0.57 13.94
N SER A 869 -8.64 -0.29 12.99
CA SER A 869 -8.27 0.11 11.63
C SER A 869 -8.75 -0.89 10.59
N MET A 870 -8.48 -0.67 9.30
CA MET A 870 -8.79 -1.62 8.23
C MET A 870 -8.20 -3.02 8.51
N ALA A 871 -6.93 -3.08 8.94
CA ALA A 871 -6.31 -4.33 9.37
C ALA A 871 -7.05 -5.01 10.55
N SER A 872 -7.71 -4.23 11.40
CA SER A 872 -8.51 -4.74 12.52
C SER A 872 -9.82 -5.36 12.08
N ILE A 873 -10.45 -4.89 11.00
CA ILE A 873 -11.69 -5.49 10.47
C ILE A 873 -11.38 -6.66 9.52
N LEU A 874 -10.37 -6.57 8.66
CA LEU A 874 -10.01 -7.65 7.72
C LEU A 874 -9.47 -8.93 8.37
N THR A 875 -9.12 -8.91 9.68
CA THR A 875 -8.70 -10.11 10.44
C THR A 875 -9.85 -11.04 10.86
N PHE A 876 -10.95 -11.06 10.09
CA PHE A 876 -12.00 -12.07 10.19
C PHE A 876 -11.44 -13.50 9.96
N PRO A 877 -12.04 -14.53 10.60
CA PRO A 877 -11.47 -15.87 10.59
C PRO A 877 -11.60 -16.50 9.20
N THR A 878 -10.48 -16.94 8.63
CA THR A 878 -10.52 -18.02 7.65
C THR A 878 -11.04 -19.29 8.34
N CYS A 879 -12.19 -19.80 7.89
CA CYS A 879 -12.98 -20.79 8.63
C CYS A 879 -12.85 -22.20 8.03
N SER A 880 -12.15 -23.15 8.68
CA SER A 880 -12.42 -24.61 8.66
C SER A 880 -11.29 -25.42 9.35
N PRO A 881 -11.53 -26.57 10.01
CA PRO A 881 -10.55 -27.19 10.93
C PRO A 881 -9.66 -28.32 10.36
N THR A 882 -9.36 -28.37 9.05
CA THR A 882 -8.68 -29.53 8.42
C THR A 882 -7.45 -29.24 7.55
N SER A 883 -6.39 -28.66 8.13
CA SER A 883 -5.01 -28.82 7.61
C SER A 883 -3.96 -28.77 8.74
N PRO A 884 -2.77 -29.40 8.59
CA PRO A 884 -1.69 -29.33 9.59
C PRO A 884 -0.75 -28.12 9.47
N THR A 885 -0.80 -27.35 8.37
CA THR A 885 0.32 -26.45 7.98
C THR A 885 0.16 -24.96 8.30
N SER A 886 -1.03 -24.47 8.65
CA SER A 886 -1.21 -23.09 9.15
C SER A 886 -2.18 -23.06 10.33
N ARG A 887 -1.64 -22.87 11.54
CA ARG A 887 -2.41 -22.63 12.78
C ARG A 887 -1.65 -21.68 13.70
N LEU A 888 -1.82 -20.38 13.49
CA LEU A 888 -1.51 -19.33 14.46
C LEU A 888 -2.50 -18.17 14.23
N THR A 889 -3.10 -17.70 15.30
CA THR A 889 -4.28 -16.84 15.29
C THR A 889 -3.90 -15.36 15.42
N ARG A 890 -4.29 -14.53 14.45
CA ARG A 890 -4.41 -13.07 14.64
C ARG A 890 -5.86 -12.74 15.06
N ARG A 891 -6.06 -11.71 15.88
CA ARG A 891 -7.29 -10.90 15.96
C ARG A 891 -7.12 -9.66 16.84
N SER A 892 -7.57 -8.54 16.30
CA SER A 892 -8.09 -7.37 17.00
C SER A 892 -9.24 -7.68 17.96
N VAL A 893 -9.62 -6.70 18.78
CA VAL A 893 -10.87 -6.71 19.55
C VAL A 893 -11.99 -6.20 18.62
N PRO A 894 -12.92 -7.06 18.16
CA PRO A 894 -14.19 -6.56 17.62
C PRO A 894 -14.99 -5.89 18.73
N ILE A 895 -15.73 -4.84 18.35
CA ILE A 895 -16.65 -3.98 19.12
C ILE A 895 -17.08 -4.58 20.46
N PRO A 896 -16.96 -3.84 21.59
CA PRO A 896 -17.19 -4.36 22.95
C PRO A 896 -18.45 -5.21 23.11
N ALA A 897 -18.31 -6.37 23.75
CA ALA A 897 -19.40 -7.33 23.96
C ALA A 897 -20.55 -6.83 24.86
N SER A 898 -20.48 -5.60 25.37
CA SER A 898 -21.59 -4.87 26.01
C SER A 898 -22.75 -4.63 25.04
N SER A 899 -22.46 -4.35 23.76
CA SER A 899 -23.47 -4.00 22.74
C SER A 899 -24.26 -5.20 22.19
N ILE A 900 -23.92 -6.44 22.56
CA ILE A 900 -24.52 -7.64 21.95
C ILE A 900 -25.30 -8.47 22.98
N ARG A 901 -26.59 -8.19 23.13
CA ARG A 901 -27.56 -9.05 23.84
C ARG A 901 -28.91 -9.09 23.13
N ARG A 902 -29.70 -10.12 23.37
CA ARG A 902 -31.06 -10.27 22.80
C ARG A 902 -32.14 -9.63 23.69
N ARG A 903 -33.26 -9.21 23.12
CA ARG A 903 -34.56 -9.19 23.83
C ARG A 903 -35.62 -9.94 23.01
N CYS A 904 -36.31 -10.87 23.65
CA CYS A 904 -37.61 -11.33 23.18
C CYS A 904 -38.67 -10.35 23.71
N ALA A 905 -39.48 -9.77 22.84
CA ALA A 905 -40.78 -9.22 23.18
C ALA A 905 -41.67 -9.20 21.94
N SER A 906 -42.79 -9.92 22.00
CA SER A 906 -43.87 -9.88 21.00
C SER A 906 -44.89 -8.80 21.35
N ARG A 907 -45.31 -7.99 20.37
CA ARG A 907 -46.59 -7.25 20.25
C ARG A 907 -46.62 -6.67 18.83
N GLU A 908 -47.45 -7.23 17.95
CA GLU A 908 -48.87 -6.91 17.73
C GLU A 908 -49.09 -5.60 16.94
N TRP A 909 -49.73 -5.75 15.79
CA TRP A 909 -50.11 -4.70 14.86
C TRP A 909 -51.24 -3.82 15.40
N SER A 910 -51.22 -2.54 15.01
CA SER A 910 -52.45 -1.75 14.85
C SER A 910 -52.31 -0.75 13.70
N SER A 911 -53.07 -0.98 12.62
CA SER A 911 -53.19 -0.12 11.45
C SER A 911 -54.21 1.00 11.64
N THR A 912 -54.03 2.19 11.04
CA THR A 912 -55.03 2.88 10.19
C THR A 912 -54.42 4.11 9.46
N PRO A 913 -55.03 4.62 8.36
CA PRO A 913 -54.32 5.40 7.33
C PRO A 913 -54.79 6.87 7.15
N GLY A 914 -54.11 7.63 6.29
CA GLY A 914 -54.55 8.95 5.83
C GLY A 914 -53.97 9.43 4.49
N LEU A 915 -54.83 9.47 3.46
CA LEU A 915 -54.93 10.39 2.29
C LEU A 915 -53.64 11.11 1.79
N SER A 916 -53.08 10.88 0.61
CA SER A 916 -53.59 11.01 -0.78
C SER A 916 -53.75 12.44 -1.34
N SER A 917 -52.87 12.86 -2.27
CA SER A 917 -53.22 13.36 -3.62
C SER A 917 -51.96 13.63 -4.49
N PRO A 918 -52.02 13.46 -5.82
CA PRO A 918 -50.86 13.61 -6.72
C PRO A 918 -50.77 14.98 -7.39
N LEU A 919 -49.58 15.35 -7.86
CA LEU A 919 -49.34 16.52 -8.71
C LEU A 919 -48.68 16.09 -10.04
N THR A 920 -49.42 16.27 -11.13
CA THR A 920 -49.00 15.97 -12.51
C THR A 920 -48.04 17.02 -13.08
N ILE A 921 -46.99 16.54 -13.75
CA ILE A 921 -45.99 17.34 -14.46
C ILE A 921 -46.37 17.42 -15.96
N PRO A 922 -46.28 18.59 -16.63
CA PRO A 922 -46.48 18.71 -18.09
C PRO A 922 -45.18 18.42 -18.89
N PRO A 923 -45.28 18.02 -20.17
CA PRO A 923 -44.15 17.57 -21.00
C PRO A 923 -43.31 18.71 -21.62
N PRO A 924 -42.10 18.42 -22.13
CA PRO A 924 -41.11 19.44 -22.50
C PRO A 924 -41.30 20.04 -23.90
N SER A 925 -40.79 21.26 -24.09
CA SER A 925 -40.64 21.94 -25.39
C SER A 925 -39.16 22.12 -25.76
N ALA A 926 -38.85 21.98 -27.04
CA ALA A 926 -37.49 21.67 -27.52
C ALA A 926 -36.60 22.87 -27.91
N ASN A 927 -35.32 22.53 -28.14
CA ASN A 927 -34.34 23.17 -29.02
C ASN A 927 -33.78 24.56 -28.67
N ILE A 928 -32.49 24.59 -28.28
CA ILE A 928 -31.49 25.48 -28.90
C ILE A 928 -30.25 24.66 -29.28
N THR A 929 -29.75 24.86 -30.50
CA THR A 929 -28.54 24.25 -31.07
C THR A 929 -27.37 25.26 -31.08
N GLY A 930 -26.13 24.85 -30.77
CA GLY A 930 -24.99 25.70 -31.17
C GLY A 930 -23.60 25.43 -30.56
N LYS A 931 -22.80 24.62 -31.24
CA LYS A 931 -21.34 24.77 -31.45
C LYS A 931 -20.42 25.11 -30.24
N GLY A 932 -19.79 24.07 -29.69
CA GLY A 932 -18.37 23.78 -29.93
C GLY A 932 -17.32 24.84 -29.58
N TRP A 933 -16.52 24.55 -28.54
CA TRP A 933 -15.23 25.17 -28.25
C TRP A 933 -14.20 24.08 -27.94
N ASN A 934 -13.05 24.13 -28.60
CA ASN A 934 -11.83 23.44 -28.15
C ASN A 934 -11.14 24.37 -27.13
N THR A 935 -10.75 23.84 -25.98
CA THR A 935 -9.78 24.46 -25.07
C THR A 935 -8.87 23.38 -24.51
N THR A 936 -7.57 23.65 -24.55
CA THR A 936 -6.48 22.78 -24.10
C THR A 936 -6.19 22.94 -22.60
N GLU A 937 -5.72 21.87 -21.95
CA GLU A 937 -5.56 21.65 -20.49
C GLU A 937 -4.55 22.56 -19.74
N GLN A 938 -4.35 23.83 -20.09
CA GLN A 938 -3.17 24.59 -19.60
C GLN A 938 -3.42 25.88 -18.79
N GLU A 939 -4.64 26.17 -18.33
CA GLU A 939 -4.92 27.35 -17.47
C GLU A 939 -5.96 27.08 -16.37
N LEU A 940 -5.56 26.51 -15.21
CA LEU A 940 -6.45 26.28 -14.05
C LEU A 940 -5.84 26.62 -12.65
N SER A 941 -4.66 27.24 -12.56
CA SER A 941 -3.93 27.39 -11.28
C SER A 941 -4.13 28.72 -10.50
N VAL A 942 -5.35 29.29 -10.42
CA VAL A 942 -5.59 30.52 -9.61
C VAL A 942 -6.99 30.62 -8.95
N PHE A 943 -7.45 29.65 -8.15
CA PHE A 943 -8.69 29.85 -7.35
C PHE A 943 -8.73 29.32 -5.91
N SER A 944 -7.62 28.85 -5.33
CA SER A 944 -7.54 28.46 -3.90
C SER A 944 -7.53 29.63 -2.89
N HIS A 945 -7.85 30.87 -3.31
CA HIS A 945 -7.55 32.09 -2.55
C HIS A 945 -8.76 32.87 -1.99
N GLN A 946 -9.98 32.32 -1.96
CA GLN A 946 -11.18 33.02 -1.45
C GLN A 946 -12.02 32.28 -0.38
N LEU A 947 -11.40 31.46 0.48
CA LEU A 947 -12.03 30.98 1.72
C LEU A 947 -11.42 31.57 3.02
N SER A 948 -10.37 32.38 2.95
CA SER A 948 -9.73 33.00 4.13
C SER A 948 -10.42 34.28 4.63
N ALA A 949 -11.75 34.36 4.57
CA ALA A 949 -12.50 35.58 4.90
C ALA A 949 -13.92 35.35 5.47
N ARG A 950 -14.10 34.34 6.33
CA ARG A 950 -15.06 34.38 7.46
C ARG A 950 -14.76 33.35 8.52
#